data_AF-A0A7C4JIE1-F1
#
_entry.id   AF-A0A7C4JIE1-F1
#
_cell.length_a   1.000
_cell.length_b   1.000
_cell.length_c   1.000
_cell.angle_alpha   90.00
_cell.angle_beta   90.00
_cell.angle_gamma   90.00
#
_symmetry.space_group_name_H-M   'P 1'
#
loop_
_entity.id
_entity.type
_entity.pdbx_description
1 polymer ?
#
loop_
_entity_poly.entity_id
_entity_poly.type
_entity_poly.pdbx_seq_one_letter_code
_entity_poly.pdbx_strand_id
1 'polypeptide(L)'
;MKYLIKVDAFVGVYLVISIFILIASFLPILNDILALESWRGYGWDAYIYTNWVYEITYSDIFHGNEKPMIRLYPPYYFAKPVDLVEFNGYESRICDYNMIKDMINISIKTYNRNTLKVTYTYRDMDLVQEIIVLNNSVFVKYSASKVCNFRLSLLRWYYESVANITFVDMENYDMKFLGETSVITFTFKNEGESTSGVGIIEISKPIEVIIEKDLKGINKIWVLINNTSEVVFVVKGVLKEYSKSLSISNIFSYRSVRYILLATSLILIVVLYKPLRKKWEKLNNKTKLLLTTLIVRLVLAPFFMHLWDVNTIQVSMYQIMNKVNPYEYVYNMTQRLRSIGGLPINYEGFAYLPHALFIFFPFYFLYLALGAEPLPLRGVIDPIHVITFYFHPDIYIFLFIIKLPIIIVDVLVVTILYSYFNENAAKLYAFSPYVIFITSMWGMFDNIIALALLLTIVLLKKNKFASAGFMYGISLIKFYTIYMVFPLLYNVWKSNDLKSLAKFIAGVIISQIPTFYFLYRNPTAFISSTLLFHGLRPGGGINILNVLWNIKDLHFNIEVSNIATAISLIATLFLSVYIIIQRIDLEKAMISTSIIGILLGKITNEQYLLPIYTLLLSYSQQPYIREFAHKLSLGYLIFALLNTRGVYLCFPILALIGRAFEYNIHELIRQLFSNESYYYISNTVLFILGVKMFALEILLLLILLSYNNLSTFSRLLNEKNGVDKEKKRQ
;
A
#
# COMPACT_ATOMS: atom_id res chain seq x y z
N MET A 1 -27.58 29.62 8.27
CA MET A 1 -26.42 30.36 8.86
C MET A 1 -25.68 29.57 9.95
N LYS A 2 -26.30 29.10 11.05
CA LYS A 2 -25.62 28.29 12.08
C LYS A 2 -24.93 27.00 11.58
N TYR A 3 -25.42 26.39 10.49
CA TYR A 3 -24.76 25.25 9.84
C TYR A 3 -23.56 25.63 8.95
N LEU A 4 -23.52 26.85 8.40
CA LEU A 4 -22.39 27.34 7.60
C LEU A 4 -21.16 27.62 8.48
N ILE A 5 -21.38 28.19 9.67
CA ILE A 5 -20.31 28.47 10.65
C ILE A 5 -19.61 27.17 11.13
N LYS A 6 -20.34 26.04 11.19
CA LYS A 6 -19.72 24.73 11.52
C LYS A 6 -18.88 24.15 10.39
N VAL A 7 -19.17 24.49 9.13
CA VAL A 7 -18.38 24.04 7.98
C VAL A 7 -17.02 24.74 7.98
N ASP A 8 -16.95 26.03 8.34
CA ASP A 8 -15.68 26.77 8.40
C ASP A 8 -14.75 26.24 9.51
N ALA A 9 -15.29 25.86 10.66
CA ALA A 9 -14.51 25.22 11.72
C ALA A 9 -13.96 23.84 11.30
N PHE A 10 -14.77 23.04 10.59
CA PHE A 10 -14.35 21.74 10.09
C PHE A 10 -13.28 21.86 8.99
N VAL A 11 -13.44 22.83 8.08
CA VAL A 11 -12.43 23.16 7.06
C VAL A 11 -11.14 23.65 7.72
N GLY A 12 -11.23 24.47 8.78
CA GLY A 12 -10.07 24.94 9.54
C GLY A 12 -9.29 23.80 10.21
N VAL A 13 -9.99 22.89 10.93
CA VAL A 13 -9.37 21.72 11.56
C VAL A 13 -8.75 20.80 10.51
N TYR A 14 -9.46 20.55 9.40
CA TYR A 14 -8.94 19.76 8.29
C TYR A 14 -7.68 20.39 7.67
N LEU A 15 -7.65 21.72 7.51
CA LEU A 15 -6.49 22.44 6.96
C LEU A 15 -5.28 22.38 7.90
N VAL A 16 -5.50 22.52 9.21
CA VAL A 16 -4.44 22.38 10.23
C VAL A 16 -3.87 20.97 10.24
N ILE A 17 -4.72 19.94 10.22
CA ILE A 17 -4.28 18.54 10.14
C ILE A 17 -3.52 18.30 8.84
N SER A 18 -4.00 18.83 7.72
CA SER A 18 -3.34 18.71 6.41
C SER A 18 -1.97 19.39 6.39
N ILE A 19 -1.85 20.58 6.98
CA ILE A 19 -0.58 21.31 7.12
C ILE A 19 0.36 20.59 8.07
N PHE A 20 -0.12 20.05 9.20
CA PHE A 20 0.69 19.28 10.12
C PHE A 20 1.25 18.02 9.46
N ILE A 21 0.40 17.25 8.77
CA ILE A 21 0.81 16.07 7.99
C ILE A 21 1.85 16.46 6.93
N LEU A 22 1.67 17.62 6.31
CA LEU A 22 2.56 18.16 5.29
C LEU A 22 3.92 18.62 5.86
N ILE A 23 3.95 19.25 7.03
CA ILE A 23 5.22 19.61 7.69
C ILE A 23 5.92 18.34 8.18
N ALA A 24 5.16 17.43 8.78
CA ALA A 24 5.66 16.12 9.18
C ALA A 24 6.25 15.38 7.98
N SER A 25 5.70 15.55 6.77
CA SER A 25 6.22 14.89 5.56
C SER A 25 7.57 15.37 5.02
N PHE A 26 8.13 16.44 5.59
CA PHE A 26 9.51 16.86 5.30
C PHE A 26 10.52 16.42 6.37
N LEU A 27 10.08 15.88 7.51
CA LEU A 27 10.98 15.47 8.60
C LEU A 27 12.00 14.37 8.24
N PRO A 28 11.76 13.41 7.31
CA PRO A 28 12.79 12.45 6.89
C PRO A 28 13.80 13.04 5.98
N ILE A 29 13.44 14.05 5.21
CA ILE A 29 14.40 14.74 4.38
C ILE A 29 15.38 15.43 5.32
N LEU A 30 14.87 16.08 6.37
CA LEU A 30 15.70 16.59 7.45
C LEU A 30 16.46 15.48 8.19
N ASN A 31 15.83 14.37 8.57
CA ASN A 31 16.49 13.29 9.31
C ASN A 31 17.54 12.55 8.48
N ASP A 32 17.27 12.21 7.22
CA ASP A 32 18.24 11.60 6.31
C ASP A 32 19.37 12.59 6.03
N ILE A 33 19.10 13.88 5.80
CA ILE A 33 20.15 14.91 5.64
C ILE A 33 20.99 15.05 6.91
N LEU A 34 20.37 15.01 8.09
CA LEU A 34 21.04 15.13 9.38
C LEU A 34 21.76 13.84 9.81
N ALA A 35 21.33 12.68 9.28
CA ALA A 35 21.87 11.36 9.60
C ALA A 35 22.87 10.82 8.58
N LEU A 36 23.04 11.48 7.43
CA LEU A 36 24.15 11.22 6.52
C LEU A 36 25.46 11.32 7.28
N GLU A 37 26.39 10.43 6.97
CA GLU A 37 27.72 10.36 7.58
C GLU A 37 27.71 10.04 9.09
N SER A 38 26.71 9.25 9.55
CA SER A 38 26.66 8.76 10.92
C SER A 38 26.28 7.27 11.06
N TRP A 39 26.89 6.57 12.03
CA TRP A 39 26.49 5.22 12.43
C TRP A 39 25.15 5.23 13.15
N ARG A 40 24.24 4.35 12.73
CA ARG A 40 22.89 4.23 13.30
C ARG A 40 22.63 2.79 13.72
N GLY A 41 22.23 2.59 14.98
CA GLY A 41 21.67 1.31 15.41
C GLY A 41 20.31 1.06 14.74
N TYR A 42 20.05 -0.14 14.26
CA TYR A 42 18.78 -0.53 13.63
C TYR A 42 18.19 -1.84 14.17
N GLY A 43 18.76 -2.39 15.25
CA GLY A 43 18.32 -3.64 15.88
C GLY A 43 19.39 -4.17 16.82
N TRP A 44 19.19 -5.37 17.38
CA TRP A 44 20.00 -6.11 18.35
C TRP A 44 21.51 -6.02 18.05
N ASP A 45 22.17 -4.98 18.55
CA ASP A 45 23.58 -4.67 18.27
C ASP A 45 23.94 -4.57 16.76
N ALA A 46 22.95 -4.25 15.91
CA ALA A 46 23.13 -4.06 14.48
C ALA A 46 23.24 -2.57 14.11
N TYR A 47 24.23 -2.21 13.30
CA TYR A 47 24.56 -0.84 12.96
C TYR A 47 24.71 -0.62 11.45
N ILE A 48 24.22 0.51 10.95
CA ILE A 48 24.37 0.91 9.55
C ILE A 48 25.00 2.29 9.45
N TYR A 49 25.94 2.44 8.53
CA TYR A 49 26.50 3.71 8.11
C TYR A 49 26.20 3.94 6.63
N THR A 50 25.82 5.16 6.28
CA THR A 50 25.57 5.55 4.88
C THR A 50 26.18 6.92 4.61
N ASN A 51 27.05 7.01 3.59
CA ASN A 51 27.40 8.27 2.93
C ASN A 51 27.13 8.15 1.43
N TRP A 52 27.63 9.10 0.65
CA TRP A 52 27.40 9.15 -0.80
C TRP A 52 28.09 8.04 -1.60
N VAL A 53 29.07 7.34 -1.02
CA VAL A 53 29.87 6.31 -1.70
C VAL A 53 29.63 4.94 -1.11
N TYR A 54 29.52 4.84 0.22
CA TYR A 54 29.49 3.59 0.96
C TYR A 54 28.20 3.41 1.75
N GLU A 55 27.70 2.19 1.73
CA GLU A 55 26.84 1.65 2.77
C GLU A 55 27.59 0.56 3.51
N ILE A 56 27.65 0.66 4.83
CA ILE A 56 28.28 -0.36 5.66
C ILE A 56 27.23 -0.87 6.61
N THR A 57 26.99 -2.18 6.56
CA THR A 57 26.13 -2.85 7.53
C THR A 57 26.98 -3.68 8.47
N TYR A 58 26.65 -3.63 9.74
CA TYR A 58 27.15 -4.48 10.81
C TYR A 58 25.92 -5.21 11.37
N SER A 59 25.76 -6.50 11.09
CA SER A 59 24.57 -7.28 11.44
C SER A 59 24.65 -7.85 12.87
N ASP A 60 23.50 -8.21 13.43
CA ASP A 60 23.37 -8.96 14.68
C ASP A 60 24.11 -10.30 14.60
N ILE A 61 24.79 -10.61 15.71
CA ILE A 61 25.62 -11.79 15.89
C ILE A 61 24.84 -13.11 15.90
N PHE A 62 23.57 -13.08 16.30
CA PHE A 62 22.77 -14.28 16.45
C PHE A 62 22.04 -14.70 15.18
N HIS A 63 22.04 -13.88 14.11
CA HIS A 63 21.12 -14.05 12.96
C HIS A 63 21.82 -14.23 11.59
N GLY A 64 23.12 -14.57 11.60
CA GLY A 64 23.81 -15.13 10.44
C GLY A 64 24.42 -14.07 9.51
N ASN A 65 25.72 -14.27 9.26
CA ASN A 65 26.68 -13.43 8.54
C ASN A 65 26.98 -12.11 9.26
N GLU A 66 27.96 -12.18 10.17
CA GLU A 66 28.53 -11.05 10.87
C GLU A 66 29.65 -10.39 10.07
N LYS A 67 29.62 -9.07 10.16
CA LYS A 67 30.04 -8.05 9.20
C LYS A 67 31.04 -7.10 9.89
N PRO A 68 31.80 -6.25 9.18
CA PRO A 68 31.26 -5.26 8.27
C PRO A 68 31.11 -5.79 6.85
N MET A 69 29.96 -5.51 6.25
CA MET A 69 29.74 -5.67 4.83
C MET A 69 29.72 -4.29 4.22
N ILE A 70 30.73 -4.03 3.41
CA ILE A 70 30.95 -2.77 2.73
C ILE A 70 30.30 -2.90 1.36
N ARG A 71 29.48 -1.94 1.01
CA ARG A 71 28.81 -1.84 -0.28
C ARG A 71 29.08 -0.48 -0.91
N LEU A 72 29.05 -0.41 -2.23
CA LEU A 72 29.14 0.82 -2.98
C LEU A 72 27.77 1.28 -3.45
N TYR A 73 27.47 2.55 -3.22
CA TYR A 73 26.36 3.18 -3.91
C TYR A 73 26.76 3.45 -5.37
N PRO A 74 25.96 3.00 -6.34
CA PRO A 74 26.10 3.48 -7.70
C PRO A 74 25.95 5.01 -7.72
N PRO A 75 26.63 5.70 -8.65
CA PRO A 75 26.48 7.16 -8.81
C PRO A 75 25.02 7.58 -9.07
N TYR A 76 24.18 6.61 -9.44
CA TYR A 76 22.73 6.71 -9.46
C TYR A 76 22.15 6.18 -8.13
N TYR A 77 21.67 7.09 -7.28
CA TYR A 77 21.17 6.89 -5.90
C TYR A 77 20.12 5.78 -5.63
N PHE A 78 19.68 5.01 -6.64
CA PHE A 78 18.55 4.07 -6.55
C PHE A 78 18.86 2.64 -6.89
N ALA A 79 20.02 2.36 -7.49
CA ALA A 79 20.40 0.96 -7.59
C ALA A 79 20.81 0.48 -6.19
N LYS A 80 20.45 -0.77 -5.91
CA LYS A 80 20.80 -1.43 -4.65
C LYS A 80 22.30 -1.24 -4.43
N PRO A 81 22.74 -0.87 -3.21
CA PRO A 81 24.16 -0.77 -2.94
C PRO A 81 24.80 -2.11 -3.30
N VAL A 82 25.81 -2.04 -4.15
CA VAL A 82 26.46 -3.23 -4.71
C VAL A 82 27.48 -3.69 -3.68
N ASP A 83 27.37 -4.94 -3.23
CA ASP A 83 28.34 -5.50 -2.28
C ASP A 83 29.74 -5.28 -2.85
N LEU A 84 30.69 -4.82 -2.02
CA LEU A 84 32.09 -4.60 -2.36
C LEU A 84 32.93 -5.73 -1.77
N VAL A 85 32.89 -5.87 -0.45
CA VAL A 85 33.58 -6.92 0.32
C VAL A 85 32.92 -7.06 1.70
N GLU A 86 32.90 -8.28 2.22
CA GLU A 86 32.42 -8.64 3.54
C GLU A 86 33.57 -9.20 4.39
N PHE A 87 33.72 -8.72 5.63
CA PHE A 87 34.66 -9.27 6.60
C PHE A 87 33.94 -10.32 7.45
N ASN A 88 34.22 -11.60 7.19
CA ASN A 88 33.46 -12.70 7.79
C ASN A 88 34.07 -13.14 9.12
N GLY A 89 33.39 -12.81 10.23
CA GLY A 89 33.80 -13.22 11.57
C GLY A 89 33.71 -14.72 11.85
N TYR A 90 32.78 -15.45 11.22
CA TYR A 90 32.57 -16.89 11.47
C TYR A 90 33.69 -17.77 10.94
N GLU A 91 34.35 -17.36 9.87
CA GLU A 91 35.50 -18.06 9.30
C GLU A 91 36.84 -17.51 9.79
N SER A 92 36.85 -16.28 10.30
CA SER A 92 38.06 -15.63 10.80
C SER A 92 38.52 -16.22 12.14
N ARG A 93 39.84 -16.33 12.31
CA ARG A 93 40.50 -16.78 13.54
C ARG A 93 41.60 -15.82 13.95
N ILE A 94 41.68 -15.50 15.24
CA ILE A 94 42.67 -14.59 15.82
C ILE A 94 43.23 -15.25 17.08
N CYS A 95 44.55 -15.47 17.09
CA CYS A 95 45.23 -16.27 18.11
C CYS A 95 44.58 -17.66 18.30
N ASP A 96 44.25 -18.33 17.20
CA ASP A 96 43.52 -19.61 17.13
C ASP A 96 42.06 -19.60 17.59
N TYR A 97 41.60 -18.54 18.26
CA TYR A 97 40.18 -18.34 18.57
C TYR A 97 39.39 -17.99 17.32
N ASN A 98 38.29 -18.67 17.09
CA ASN A 98 37.27 -18.20 16.17
C ASN A 98 36.68 -16.88 16.68
N MET A 99 36.60 -15.88 15.80
CA MET A 99 36.25 -14.52 16.22
C MET A 99 34.89 -14.48 16.94
N ILE A 100 33.94 -15.31 16.52
CA ILE A 100 32.57 -15.31 17.04
C ILE A 100 32.30 -16.50 17.96
N LYS A 101 32.63 -17.73 17.54
CA LYS A 101 32.23 -18.95 18.28
C LYS A 101 32.89 -19.07 19.65
N ASP A 102 34.10 -18.54 19.79
CA ASP A 102 34.90 -18.70 21.01
C ASP A 102 34.85 -17.46 21.94
N MET A 103 34.14 -16.39 21.54
CA MET A 103 34.02 -15.18 22.37
C MET A 103 33.14 -15.44 23.60
N ILE A 104 33.48 -14.81 24.72
CA ILE A 104 32.69 -14.83 25.95
C ILE A 104 31.68 -13.69 25.96
N ASN A 105 32.11 -12.52 25.46
CA ASN A 105 31.31 -11.30 25.50
C ASN A 105 31.62 -10.41 24.29
N ILE A 106 30.67 -9.56 23.93
CA ILE A 106 30.81 -8.54 22.89
C ILE A 106 30.29 -7.19 23.42
N SER A 107 30.94 -6.10 23.03
CA SER A 107 30.40 -4.76 23.25
C SER A 107 30.56 -3.89 22.01
N ILE A 108 29.51 -3.16 21.65
CA ILE A 108 29.50 -2.27 20.49
C ILE A 108 29.22 -0.85 20.92
N LYS A 109 30.06 0.09 20.49
CA LYS A 109 29.95 1.51 20.82
C LYS A 109 30.25 2.38 19.60
N THR A 110 29.46 3.42 19.39
CA THR A 110 29.78 4.50 18.46
C THR A 110 30.59 5.56 19.21
N TYR A 111 31.80 5.86 18.74
CA TYR A 111 32.69 6.85 19.41
C TYR A 111 32.51 8.26 18.87
N ASN A 112 32.27 8.37 17.57
CA ASN A 112 31.95 9.59 16.86
C ASN A 112 30.98 9.24 15.73
N ARG A 113 30.62 10.20 14.87
CA ARG A 113 29.66 9.94 13.78
C ARG A 113 30.16 8.84 12.83
N ASN A 114 31.45 8.75 12.54
CA ASN A 114 31.98 7.86 11.51
C ASN A 114 32.70 6.60 12.01
N THR A 115 32.75 6.35 13.32
CA THR A 115 33.49 5.23 13.92
C THR A 115 32.58 4.32 14.73
N LEU A 116 32.54 3.03 14.34
CA LEU A 116 31.96 1.95 15.12
C LEU A 116 33.08 1.12 15.75
N LYS A 117 33.05 0.94 17.07
CA LYS A 117 34.00 0.13 17.80
C LYS A 117 33.29 -1.09 18.37
N VAL A 118 33.80 -2.27 18.04
CA VAL A 118 33.34 -3.57 18.52
C VAL A 118 34.47 -4.19 19.33
N THR A 119 34.17 -4.65 20.53
CA THR A 119 35.15 -5.34 21.40
C THR A 119 34.66 -6.74 21.68
N TYR A 120 35.44 -7.74 21.26
CA TYR A 120 35.25 -9.16 21.53
C TYR A 120 36.17 -9.56 22.69
N THR A 121 35.60 -10.14 23.73
CA THR A 121 36.34 -10.59 24.92
C THR A 121 36.42 -12.11 24.94
N TYR A 122 37.63 -12.64 25.06
CA TYR A 122 37.93 -14.07 25.21
C TYR A 122 38.47 -14.35 26.62
N ARG A 123 38.89 -15.60 26.88
CA ARG A 123 39.39 -16.00 28.20
C ARG A 123 40.66 -15.26 28.63
N ASP A 124 41.56 -14.98 27.68
CA ASP A 124 42.90 -14.46 27.93
C ASP A 124 43.31 -13.36 26.93
N MET A 125 42.33 -12.74 26.27
CA MET A 125 42.54 -11.72 25.25
C MET A 125 41.29 -10.87 25.04
N ASP A 126 41.50 -9.60 24.71
CA ASP A 126 40.48 -8.76 24.07
C ASP A 126 40.90 -8.47 22.63
N LEU A 127 39.92 -8.48 21.73
CA LEU A 127 40.04 -8.05 20.35
C LEU A 127 39.12 -6.87 20.11
N VAL A 128 39.70 -5.77 19.62
CA VAL A 128 38.97 -4.57 19.25
C VAL A 128 38.94 -4.46 17.72
N GLN A 129 37.74 -4.40 17.14
CA GLN A 129 37.51 -4.07 15.74
C GLN A 129 36.96 -2.64 15.64
N GLU A 130 37.62 -1.77 14.88
CA GLU A 130 37.19 -0.40 14.61
C GLU A 130 36.88 -0.22 13.14
N ILE A 131 35.69 0.28 12.83
CA ILE A 131 35.22 0.56 11.46
C ILE A 131 35.07 2.07 11.32
N ILE A 132 35.99 2.69 10.60
CA ILE A 132 36.05 4.15 10.41
C ILE A 132 35.72 4.47 8.96
N VAL A 133 34.71 5.30 8.74
CA VAL A 133 34.26 5.65 7.38
C VAL A 133 34.76 7.03 7.02
N LEU A 134 35.53 7.12 5.94
CA LEU A 134 35.93 8.37 5.32
C LEU A 134 35.17 8.54 3.99
N ASN A 135 35.28 9.72 3.37
CA ASN A 135 34.54 10.04 2.14
C ASN A 135 34.79 9.02 1.02
N ASN A 136 36.03 8.55 0.86
CA ASN A 136 36.43 7.71 -0.26
C ASN A 136 37.02 6.34 0.17
N SER A 137 36.99 6.01 1.46
CA SER A 137 37.54 4.74 1.95
C SER A 137 36.90 4.32 3.27
N VAL A 138 36.92 3.02 3.54
CA VAL A 138 36.50 2.43 4.81
C VAL A 138 37.70 1.77 5.47
N PHE A 139 38.01 2.16 6.69
CA PHE A 139 39.04 1.52 7.50
C PHE A 139 38.42 0.44 8.35
N VAL A 140 39.00 -0.76 8.35
CA VAL A 140 38.68 -1.84 9.28
C VAL A 140 39.96 -2.19 10.01
N LYS A 141 40.05 -1.80 11.28
CA LYS A 141 41.22 -2.01 12.14
C LYS A 141 40.91 -3.10 13.16
N TYR A 142 41.81 -4.07 13.31
CA TYR A 142 41.77 -5.07 14.36
C TYR A 142 42.96 -4.88 15.30
N SER A 143 42.71 -4.83 16.62
CA SER A 143 43.73 -4.69 17.67
C SER A 143 43.51 -5.76 18.74
N ALA A 144 44.46 -6.68 18.89
CA ALA A 144 44.47 -7.68 19.95
C ALA A 144 45.30 -7.19 21.14
N SER A 145 44.89 -7.55 22.36
CA SER A 145 45.62 -7.18 23.59
C SER A 145 46.99 -7.86 23.72
N LYS A 146 47.29 -8.85 22.87
CA LYS A 146 48.57 -9.57 22.78
C LYS A 146 48.96 -9.79 21.31
N VAL A 147 50.23 -10.08 21.09
CA VAL A 147 50.76 -10.40 19.76
C VAL A 147 50.33 -11.82 19.37
N CYS A 148 49.76 -12.00 18.18
CA CYS A 148 49.39 -13.32 17.67
C CYS A 148 49.20 -13.37 16.15
N ASN A 149 48.67 -14.51 15.68
CA ASN A 149 48.40 -14.75 14.27
C ASN A 149 46.94 -14.42 13.94
N PHE A 150 46.73 -13.65 12.88
CA PHE A 150 45.43 -13.33 12.31
C PHE A 150 45.22 -14.16 11.04
N ARG A 151 44.10 -14.87 10.97
CA ARG A 151 43.58 -15.51 9.76
C ARG A 151 42.21 -14.93 9.49
N LEU A 152 42.13 -13.97 8.57
CA LEU A 152 40.90 -13.24 8.27
C LEU A 152 40.32 -13.69 6.94
N SER A 153 39.00 -13.88 6.90
CA SER A 153 38.24 -14.27 5.70
C SER A 153 37.48 -13.06 5.14
N LEU A 154 37.73 -12.74 3.88
CA LEU A 154 37.05 -11.67 3.15
C LEU A 154 36.20 -12.29 2.04
N LEU A 155 34.88 -12.10 2.13
CA LEU A 155 33.91 -12.70 1.24
C LEU A 155 33.31 -11.71 0.26
N ARG A 156 32.88 -12.27 -0.87
CA ARG A 156 32.00 -11.65 -1.84
C ARG A 156 31.22 -12.76 -2.52
N TRP A 157 30.02 -12.48 -3.02
CA TRP A 157 29.27 -13.43 -3.85
C TRP A 157 30.16 -14.04 -4.94
N TYR A 158 30.68 -13.22 -5.88
CA TYR A 158 31.75 -13.60 -6.80
C TYR A 158 32.60 -12.39 -7.21
N TYR A 159 33.91 -12.60 -7.26
CA TYR A 159 34.89 -11.73 -7.90
C TYR A 159 35.04 -12.14 -9.36
N GLU A 160 35.21 -11.17 -10.25
CA GLU A 160 35.57 -11.42 -11.65
C GLU A 160 37.09 -11.66 -11.77
N SER A 161 37.88 -10.91 -11.01
CA SER A 161 39.31 -11.16 -10.83
C SER A 161 39.80 -10.68 -9.46
N VAL A 162 40.85 -11.31 -8.93
CA VAL A 162 41.59 -10.86 -7.73
C VAL A 162 43.08 -10.89 -8.05
N ALA A 163 43.78 -9.77 -7.87
CA ALA A 163 45.19 -9.59 -8.28
C ALA A 163 45.45 -10.02 -9.74
N ASN A 164 44.52 -9.66 -10.65
CA ASN A 164 44.51 -10.05 -12.06
C ASN A 164 44.38 -11.56 -12.33
N ILE A 165 44.05 -12.37 -11.32
CA ILE A 165 43.75 -13.79 -11.47
C ILE A 165 42.23 -13.94 -11.59
N THR A 166 41.79 -14.52 -12.69
CA THR A 166 40.39 -14.81 -12.98
C THR A 166 40.00 -16.21 -12.53
N PHE A 167 38.71 -16.52 -12.58
CA PHE A 167 38.22 -17.88 -12.33
C PHE A 167 38.86 -18.93 -13.26
N VAL A 168 39.14 -18.56 -14.52
CA VAL A 168 39.78 -19.46 -15.51
C VAL A 168 41.22 -19.77 -15.11
N ASP A 169 41.95 -18.79 -14.56
CA ASP A 169 43.32 -18.98 -14.08
C ASP A 169 43.43 -19.88 -12.83
N MET A 170 42.28 -20.23 -12.23
CA MET A 170 42.15 -21.13 -11.09
C MET A 170 41.61 -22.52 -11.46
N GLU A 171 41.45 -22.87 -12.75
CA GLU A 171 40.82 -24.14 -13.17
C GLU A 171 41.39 -25.39 -12.46
N ASN A 172 42.71 -25.41 -12.20
CA ASN A 172 43.41 -26.52 -11.57
C ASN A 172 43.63 -26.36 -10.05
N TYR A 173 43.09 -25.32 -9.42
CA TYR A 173 43.39 -24.96 -8.03
C TYR A 173 42.14 -24.47 -7.29
N ASP A 174 41.76 -25.14 -6.21
CA ASP A 174 40.70 -24.61 -5.33
C ASP A 174 41.20 -23.45 -4.46
N MET A 175 42.50 -23.42 -4.17
CA MET A 175 43.20 -22.34 -3.47
C MET A 175 44.48 -21.95 -4.19
N LYS A 176 44.78 -20.64 -4.24
CA LYS A 176 46.01 -20.12 -4.85
C LYS A 176 46.67 -19.08 -3.95
N PHE A 177 47.94 -19.29 -3.64
CA PHE A 177 48.76 -18.35 -2.87
C PHE A 177 49.25 -17.21 -3.77
N LEU A 178 49.04 -15.96 -3.32
CA LEU A 178 49.40 -14.75 -4.06
C LEU A 178 50.75 -14.16 -3.65
N GLY A 179 51.42 -14.74 -2.65
CA GLY A 179 52.62 -14.17 -2.05
C GLY A 179 52.30 -13.14 -0.97
N GLU A 180 53.36 -12.50 -0.48
CA GLU A 180 53.24 -11.37 0.42
C GLU A 180 52.86 -10.11 -0.37
N THR A 181 51.72 -9.50 -0.02
CA THR A 181 51.29 -8.23 -0.61
C THR A 181 50.68 -7.33 0.45
N SER A 182 50.79 -6.01 0.24
CA SER A 182 50.09 -4.99 1.02
C SER A 182 48.89 -4.41 0.27
N VAL A 183 48.67 -4.81 -0.98
CA VAL A 183 47.58 -4.29 -1.82
C VAL A 183 46.92 -5.44 -2.59
N ILE A 184 45.60 -5.53 -2.46
CA ILE A 184 44.78 -6.49 -3.20
C ILE A 184 43.80 -5.71 -4.07
N THR A 185 43.95 -5.80 -5.38
CA THR A 185 43.02 -5.22 -6.35
C THR A 185 42.08 -6.30 -6.87
N PHE A 186 40.79 -6.01 -6.99
CA PHE A 186 39.82 -6.96 -7.54
C PHE A 186 38.79 -6.28 -8.43
N THR A 187 38.23 -7.02 -9.38
CA THR A 187 37.09 -6.59 -10.18
C THR A 187 35.88 -7.47 -9.89
N PHE A 188 34.69 -6.95 -10.14
CA PHE A 188 33.46 -7.69 -9.90
C PHE A 188 32.32 -7.27 -10.81
N LYS A 189 31.33 -8.16 -10.90
CA LYS A 189 30.05 -7.94 -11.56
C LYS A 189 28.94 -8.42 -10.64
N ASN A 190 27.88 -7.63 -10.49
CA ASN A 190 26.74 -8.02 -9.66
C ASN A 190 25.79 -8.90 -10.47
N GLU A 191 25.48 -10.12 -10.02
CA GLU A 191 24.55 -11.00 -10.76
C GLU A 191 23.14 -10.40 -10.75
N GLY A 192 22.59 -10.14 -11.95
CA GLY A 192 21.25 -9.55 -12.13
C GLY A 192 21.24 -8.03 -12.29
N GLU A 193 22.32 -7.34 -11.94
CA GLU A 193 22.48 -5.90 -12.21
C GLU A 193 23.59 -5.71 -13.24
N SER A 194 23.40 -4.83 -14.22
CA SER A 194 24.41 -4.54 -15.26
C SER A 194 25.57 -3.69 -14.73
N THR A 195 25.91 -3.83 -13.46
CA THR A 195 26.91 -3.07 -12.73
C THR A 195 28.19 -3.88 -12.55
N SER A 196 29.32 -3.27 -12.88
CA SER A 196 30.65 -3.79 -12.58
C SER A 196 31.45 -2.74 -11.83
N GLY A 197 32.48 -3.18 -11.11
CA GLY A 197 33.30 -2.28 -10.32
C GLY A 197 34.70 -2.80 -10.11
N VAL A 198 35.50 -1.95 -9.48
CA VAL A 198 36.87 -2.23 -9.05
C VAL A 198 36.94 -1.94 -7.55
N GLY A 199 37.52 -2.88 -6.80
CA GLY A 199 37.82 -2.72 -5.39
C GLY A 199 39.32 -2.79 -5.14
N ILE A 200 39.78 -2.11 -4.09
CA ILE A 200 41.16 -2.10 -3.62
C ILE A 200 41.13 -2.28 -2.10
N ILE A 201 41.96 -3.18 -1.58
CA ILE A 201 42.19 -3.38 -0.16
C ILE A 201 43.67 -3.15 0.10
N GLU A 202 44.00 -2.07 0.80
CA GLU A 202 45.35 -1.78 1.28
C GLU A 202 45.48 -2.30 2.72
N ILE A 203 46.58 -2.99 3.01
CA ILE A 203 46.86 -3.57 4.34
C ILE A 203 48.08 -2.85 4.91
N SER A 204 48.04 -2.55 6.21
CA SER A 204 49.11 -1.80 6.91
C SER A 204 50.52 -2.43 6.83
N LYS A 205 50.62 -3.73 6.49
CA LYS A 205 51.87 -4.48 6.36
C LYS A 205 51.74 -5.49 5.22
N PRO A 206 52.85 -5.91 4.56
CA PRO A 206 52.84 -7.05 3.65
C PRO A 206 52.41 -8.31 4.39
N ILE A 207 51.50 -9.07 3.78
CA ILE A 207 50.88 -10.24 4.40
C ILE A 207 50.66 -11.33 3.36
N GLU A 208 50.60 -12.58 3.84
CA GLU A 208 50.30 -13.73 3.01
C GLU A 208 48.82 -13.71 2.60
N VAL A 209 48.56 -13.74 1.29
CA VAL A 209 47.20 -13.75 0.74
C VAL A 209 46.94 -15.03 -0.02
N ILE A 210 45.79 -15.67 0.25
CA ILE A 210 45.32 -16.86 -0.48
C ILE A 210 43.94 -16.54 -1.03
N ILE A 211 43.69 -16.87 -2.29
CA ILE A 211 42.34 -16.81 -2.87
C ILE A 211 41.75 -18.21 -2.99
N GLU A 212 40.45 -18.33 -2.78
CA GLU A 212 39.70 -19.59 -2.82
C GLU A 212 38.52 -19.44 -3.78
N LYS A 213 38.26 -20.49 -4.57
CA LYS A 213 37.12 -20.58 -5.49
C LYS A 213 36.13 -21.65 -5.05
N ASP A 214 34.88 -21.47 -5.44
CA ASP A 214 33.88 -22.53 -5.47
C ASP A 214 33.59 -22.99 -6.91
N LEU A 215 32.45 -23.64 -7.14
CA LEU A 215 32.04 -24.11 -8.47
C LEU A 215 31.64 -23.01 -9.45
N LYS A 216 31.35 -21.80 -8.97
CA LYS A 216 30.84 -20.68 -9.78
C LYS A 216 31.87 -19.57 -9.97
N GLY A 217 32.79 -19.36 -9.03
CA GLY A 217 33.74 -18.25 -9.11
C GLY A 217 34.70 -18.16 -7.93
N ILE A 218 35.61 -17.20 -8.01
CA ILE A 218 36.40 -16.77 -6.85
C ILE A 218 35.44 -16.03 -5.92
N ASN A 219 35.31 -16.45 -4.66
CA ASN A 219 34.36 -15.87 -3.71
C ASN A 219 35.00 -15.51 -2.35
N LYS A 220 36.26 -15.91 -2.13
CA LYS A 220 36.93 -15.75 -0.84
C LYS A 220 38.39 -15.37 -0.98
N ILE A 221 38.83 -14.47 -0.10
CA ILE A 221 40.22 -14.04 0.06
C ILE A 221 40.59 -14.25 1.53
N TRP A 222 41.60 -15.09 1.77
CA TRP A 222 42.21 -15.28 3.07
C TRP A 222 43.41 -14.36 3.23
N VAL A 223 43.50 -13.75 4.40
CA VAL A 223 44.61 -12.90 4.83
C VAL A 223 45.25 -13.54 6.05
N LEU A 224 46.52 -13.94 5.92
CA LEU A 224 47.31 -14.56 6.97
C LEU A 224 48.40 -13.60 7.44
N ILE A 225 48.39 -13.29 8.73
CA ILE A 225 49.30 -12.32 9.34
C ILE A 225 49.86 -12.93 10.60
N ASN A 226 51.17 -13.12 10.64
CA ASN A 226 51.83 -13.72 11.79
C ASN A 226 52.43 -12.66 12.70
N ASN A 227 52.43 -12.94 14.01
CA ASN A 227 53.18 -12.19 15.02
C ASN A 227 52.90 -10.66 15.02
N THR A 228 51.63 -10.26 15.00
CA THR A 228 51.21 -8.84 15.14
C THR A 228 50.17 -8.69 16.24
N SER A 229 50.07 -7.50 16.85
CA SER A 229 48.94 -7.13 17.72
C SER A 229 47.90 -6.29 17.00
N GLU A 230 48.23 -5.76 15.81
CA GLU A 230 47.36 -4.86 15.07
C GLU A 230 47.44 -5.11 13.56
N VAL A 231 46.31 -5.00 12.87
CA VAL A 231 46.20 -4.91 11.41
C VAL A 231 45.15 -3.87 11.03
N VAL A 232 45.45 -3.07 10.00
CA VAL A 232 44.51 -2.11 9.42
C VAL A 232 44.29 -2.43 7.94
N PHE A 233 43.02 -2.51 7.55
CA PHE A 233 42.56 -2.60 6.17
C PHE A 233 41.97 -1.26 5.73
N VAL A 234 42.37 -0.77 4.56
CA VAL A 234 41.76 0.38 3.89
C VAL A 234 41.07 -0.11 2.62
N VAL A 235 39.75 -0.13 2.66
CA VAL A 235 38.92 -0.60 1.55
C VAL A 235 38.46 0.59 0.73
N LYS A 236 38.72 0.55 -0.57
CA LYS A 236 38.28 1.52 -1.56
C LYS A 236 37.52 0.81 -2.67
N GLY A 237 36.52 1.46 -3.25
CA GLY A 237 35.82 0.90 -4.39
C GLY A 237 35.21 1.94 -5.29
N VAL A 238 35.19 1.64 -6.58
CA VAL A 238 34.60 2.49 -7.61
C VAL A 238 33.77 1.61 -8.55
N LEU A 239 32.53 2.00 -8.78
CA LEU A 239 31.69 1.36 -9.79
C LEU A 239 32.06 1.95 -11.16
N LYS A 240 32.26 1.09 -12.17
CA LYS A 240 32.48 1.53 -13.54
C LYS A 240 31.18 2.18 -14.02
N GLU A 241 31.22 3.47 -14.34
CA GLU A 241 30.05 4.18 -14.84
C GLU A 241 29.50 3.47 -16.08
N TYR A 242 28.28 2.95 -15.95
CA TYR A 242 27.52 2.56 -17.12
C TYR A 242 27.08 3.85 -17.81
N SER A 243 27.71 4.21 -18.92
CA SER A 243 27.34 5.34 -19.76
C SER A 243 26.00 5.07 -20.45
N LYS A 244 24.90 4.99 -19.68
CA LYS A 244 23.57 5.10 -20.24
C LYS A 244 23.35 6.59 -20.52
N SER A 245 23.18 6.92 -21.80
CA SER A 245 22.82 8.26 -22.27
C SER A 245 21.81 8.93 -21.34
N LEU A 246 22.00 10.21 -21.02
CA LEU A 246 21.11 11.05 -20.22
C LEU A 246 19.68 11.03 -20.82
N SER A 247 18.91 10.02 -20.47
CA SER A 247 17.49 9.90 -20.79
C SER A 247 16.72 10.81 -19.84
N ILE A 248 15.57 11.34 -20.25
CA ILE A 248 14.63 12.06 -19.38
C ILE A 248 14.29 11.23 -18.12
N SER A 249 14.32 9.89 -18.22
CA SER A 249 14.20 8.97 -17.08
C SER A 249 15.26 9.21 -16.00
N ASN A 250 16.47 9.67 -16.38
CA ASN A 250 17.56 9.94 -15.45
C ASN A 250 17.39 11.28 -14.73
N ILE A 251 16.70 12.27 -15.33
CA ILE A 251 16.36 13.53 -14.65
C ILE A 251 15.28 13.27 -13.59
N PHE A 252 14.27 12.48 -13.95
CA PHE A 252 13.23 12.09 -12.99
C PHE A 252 13.71 11.03 -12.01
N SER A 253 14.81 10.31 -12.24
CA SER A 253 15.29 9.32 -11.28
C SER A 253 15.85 9.98 -10.01
N TYR A 254 16.45 11.18 -10.06
CA TYR A 254 17.04 11.84 -8.88
C TYR A 254 16.06 12.04 -7.70
N ARG A 255 16.49 11.66 -6.49
CA ARG A 255 15.68 11.70 -5.23
C ARG A 255 15.21 13.11 -4.96
N SER A 256 16.14 14.04 -5.16
CA SER A 256 15.92 15.47 -5.07
C SER A 256 14.85 15.94 -6.04
N VAL A 257 14.84 15.52 -7.31
CA VAL A 257 13.82 15.95 -8.29
C VAL A 257 12.41 15.47 -7.92
N ARG A 258 12.29 14.26 -7.36
CA ARG A 258 10.99 13.71 -6.93
C ARG A 258 10.46 14.36 -5.65
N TYR A 259 11.33 14.62 -4.68
CA TYR A 259 10.97 15.43 -3.51
C TYR A 259 10.74 16.90 -3.88
N ILE A 260 11.47 17.44 -4.87
CA ILE A 260 11.25 18.76 -5.43
C ILE A 260 9.90 18.79 -6.14
N LEU A 261 9.44 17.75 -6.84
CA LEU A 261 8.09 17.71 -7.44
C LEU A 261 6.99 17.75 -6.37
N LEU A 262 7.18 17.03 -5.27
CA LEU A 262 6.30 17.07 -4.12
C LEU A 262 6.31 18.44 -3.43
N ALA A 263 7.49 18.96 -3.09
CA ALA A 263 7.67 20.28 -2.49
C ALA A 263 7.16 21.39 -3.43
N THR A 264 7.46 21.33 -4.72
CA THR A 264 7.02 22.32 -5.71
C THR A 264 5.53 22.22 -5.93
N SER A 265 4.88 21.06 -5.91
CA SER A 265 3.42 21.00 -6.01
C SER A 265 2.74 21.72 -4.82
N LEU A 266 3.30 21.58 -3.62
CA LEU A 266 2.82 22.25 -2.41
C LEU A 266 3.16 23.75 -2.39
N ILE A 267 4.38 24.10 -2.77
CA ILE A 267 4.85 25.48 -2.91
C ILE A 267 4.06 26.17 -4.02
N LEU A 268 3.76 25.51 -5.14
CA LEU A 268 2.90 26.05 -6.21
C LEU A 268 1.50 26.31 -5.68
N ILE A 269 0.92 25.45 -4.84
CA ILE A 269 -0.38 25.72 -4.22
C ILE A 269 -0.32 26.97 -3.34
N VAL A 270 0.71 27.12 -2.50
CA VAL A 270 0.85 28.26 -1.57
C VAL A 270 1.22 29.56 -2.30
N VAL A 271 2.20 29.52 -3.20
CA VAL A 271 2.72 30.68 -3.95
C VAL A 271 1.72 31.14 -5.00
N LEU A 272 1.08 30.21 -5.72
CA LEU A 272 0.04 30.57 -6.69
C LEU A 272 -1.30 30.92 -6.02
N TYR A 273 -1.49 30.68 -4.71
CA TYR A 273 -2.75 30.98 -4.02
C TYR A 273 -3.18 32.44 -4.21
N LYS A 274 -2.28 33.41 -4.06
CA LYS A 274 -2.61 34.85 -4.20
C LYS A 274 -3.09 35.22 -5.62
N PRO A 275 -2.34 34.95 -6.70
CA PRO A 275 -2.81 35.24 -8.06
C PRO A 275 -4.01 34.38 -8.47
N LEU A 276 -4.07 33.13 -8.02
CA LEU A 276 -5.23 32.26 -8.25
C LEU A 276 -6.46 32.76 -7.51
N ARG A 277 -6.36 33.34 -6.32
CA ARG A 277 -7.52 33.86 -5.55
C ARG A 277 -8.31 34.90 -6.33
N LYS A 278 -7.64 35.87 -6.98
CA LYS A 278 -8.33 36.89 -7.81
C LYS A 278 -9.04 36.26 -9.00
N LYS A 279 -8.43 35.26 -9.66
CA LYS A 279 -9.08 34.51 -10.74
C LYS A 279 -10.20 33.61 -10.21
N TRP A 280 -10.01 33.02 -9.04
CA TRP A 280 -10.92 32.14 -8.34
C TRP A 280 -12.21 32.85 -8.00
N GLU A 281 -12.15 34.07 -7.45
CA GLU A 281 -13.32 34.88 -7.11
C GLU A 281 -14.25 35.08 -8.33
N LYS A 282 -13.67 35.21 -9.54
CA LYS A 282 -14.41 35.33 -10.82
C LYS A 282 -15.03 34.03 -11.35
N LEU A 283 -14.64 32.86 -10.85
CA LEU A 283 -15.21 31.59 -11.29
C LEU A 283 -16.64 31.42 -10.78
N ASN A 284 -17.51 30.77 -11.57
CA ASN A 284 -18.84 30.40 -11.12
C ASN A 284 -18.77 29.30 -10.03
N ASN A 285 -19.85 29.12 -9.26
CA ASN A 285 -19.90 28.20 -8.13
C ASN A 285 -19.63 26.74 -8.54
N LYS A 286 -20.10 26.32 -9.72
CA LYS A 286 -19.85 24.97 -10.25
C LYS A 286 -18.36 24.74 -10.47
N THR A 287 -17.69 25.64 -11.18
CA THR A 287 -16.26 25.53 -11.47
C THR A 287 -15.42 25.59 -10.19
N LYS A 288 -15.78 26.46 -9.24
CA LYS A 288 -15.16 26.49 -7.91
C LYS A 288 -15.27 25.13 -7.23
N LEU A 289 -16.48 24.56 -7.18
CA LEU A 289 -16.72 23.26 -6.55
C LEU A 289 -15.91 22.14 -7.21
N LEU A 290 -15.87 22.08 -8.54
CA LEU A 290 -15.13 21.06 -9.28
C LEU A 290 -13.61 21.19 -9.08
N LEU A 291 -13.08 22.40 -9.12
CA LEU A 291 -11.65 22.63 -8.87
C LEU A 291 -11.27 22.32 -7.42
N THR A 292 -12.09 22.69 -6.43
CA THR A 292 -11.80 22.32 -5.04
C THR A 292 -11.83 20.82 -4.85
N THR A 293 -12.81 20.14 -5.47
CA THR A 293 -12.91 18.68 -5.47
C THR A 293 -11.61 18.06 -6.00
N LEU A 294 -11.13 18.53 -7.15
CA LEU A 294 -9.90 18.07 -7.79
C LEU A 294 -8.66 18.34 -6.93
N ILE A 295 -8.48 19.58 -6.46
CA ILE A 295 -7.28 20.00 -5.71
C ILE A 295 -7.14 19.19 -4.42
N VAL A 296 -8.21 19.06 -3.63
CA VAL A 296 -8.17 18.29 -2.37
C VAL A 296 -7.69 16.85 -2.61
N ARG A 297 -8.17 16.23 -3.69
CA ARG A 297 -7.85 14.84 -4.02
C ARG A 297 -6.43 14.69 -4.55
N LEU A 298 -5.98 15.59 -5.42
CA LEU A 298 -4.61 15.62 -5.94
C LEU A 298 -3.58 15.83 -4.82
N VAL A 299 -3.90 16.68 -3.84
CA VAL A 299 -3.00 16.94 -2.69
C VAL A 299 -2.85 15.70 -1.82
N LEU A 300 -3.93 14.94 -1.60
CA LEU A 300 -3.88 13.75 -0.74
C LEU A 300 -3.33 12.50 -1.45
N ALA A 301 -3.53 12.39 -2.77
CA ALA A 301 -3.28 11.16 -3.51
C ALA A 301 -1.89 10.53 -3.31
N PRO A 302 -0.77 11.29 -3.32
CA PRO A 302 0.57 10.71 -3.19
C PRO A 302 0.86 10.12 -1.82
N PHE A 303 0.16 10.56 -0.77
CA PHE A 303 0.62 10.36 0.60
C PHE A 303 -0.02 9.20 1.33
N PHE A 304 -1.24 8.83 0.98
CA PHE A 304 -2.01 7.86 1.75
C PHE A 304 -2.31 6.65 0.88
N MET A 305 -2.50 5.47 1.47
CA MET A 305 -3.14 4.34 0.80
C MET A 305 -3.53 3.27 1.80
N HIS A 306 -4.44 2.40 1.40
CA HIS A 306 -4.50 1.06 1.95
C HIS A 306 -3.52 0.17 1.20
N LEU A 307 -2.47 -0.27 1.91
CA LEU A 307 -1.33 -0.97 1.32
C LEU A 307 -1.74 -2.21 0.52
N TRP A 308 -2.68 -2.98 1.07
CA TRP A 308 -3.16 -4.20 0.46
C TRP A 308 -3.77 -3.95 -0.92
N ASP A 309 -4.71 -2.99 -1.02
CA ASP A 309 -5.45 -2.74 -2.25
C ASP A 309 -4.54 -2.20 -3.35
N VAL A 310 -3.63 -1.29 -2.98
CA VAL A 310 -2.66 -0.72 -3.92
C VAL A 310 -1.68 -1.79 -4.40
N ASN A 311 -1.19 -2.66 -3.51
CA ASN A 311 -0.36 -3.80 -3.89
C ASN A 311 -1.09 -4.75 -4.84
N THR A 312 -2.35 -5.09 -4.55
CA THR A 312 -3.15 -5.94 -5.44
C THR A 312 -3.24 -5.35 -6.84
N ILE A 313 -3.51 -4.05 -6.98
CA ILE A 313 -3.54 -3.38 -8.29
C ILE A 313 -2.16 -3.42 -8.96
N GLN A 314 -1.10 -3.01 -8.25
CA GLN A 314 0.27 -2.98 -8.77
C GLN A 314 0.74 -4.34 -9.30
N VAL A 315 0.60 -5.39 -8.49
CA VAL A 315 1.02 -6.76 -8.85
C VAL A 315 0.22 -7.26 -10.04
N SER A 316 -1.07 -6.98 -10.10
CA SER A 316 -1.92 -7.40 -11.22
C SER A 316 -1.56 -6.67 -12.52
N MET A 317 -1.23 -5.39 -12.43
CA MET A 317 -0.75 -4.61 -13.58
C MET A 317 0.60 -5.12 -14.07
N TYR A 318 1.52 -5.41 -13.15
CA TYR A 318 2.80 -6.03 -13.46
C TYR A 318 2.63 -7.39 -14.15
N GLN A 319 1.70 -8.22 -13.67
CA GLN A 319 1.41 -9.52 -14.28
C GLN A 319 0.92 -9.36 -15.72
N ILE A 320 -0.06 -8.49 -15.99
CA ILE A 320 -0.56 -8.25 -17.34
C ILE A 320 0.55 -7.75 -18.27
N MET A 321 1.37 -6.81 -17.81
CA MET A 321 2.52 -6.29 -18.55
C MET A 321 3.51 -7.40 -18.96
N ASN A 322 3.64 -8.43 -18.12
CA ASN A 322 4.51 -9.58 -18.36
C ASN A 322 3.76 -10.78 -18.96
N LYS A 323 2.58 -10.57 -19.54
CA LYS A 323 1.74 -11.60 -20.17
C LYS A 323 1.33 -12.73 -19.21
N VAL A 324 1.31 -12.47 -17.91
CA VAL A 324 0.83 -13.39 -16.87
C VAL A 324 -0.64 -13.10 -16.60
N ASN A 325 -1.48 -14.14 -16.62
CA ASN A 325 -2.89 -14.02 -16.28
C ASN A 325 -3.04 -13.87 -14.75
N PRO A 326 -3.54 -12.73 -14.23
CA PRO A 326 -3.64 -12.51 -12.79
C PRO A 326 -4.56 -13.52 -12.09
N TYR A 327 -5.61 -14.01 -12.76
CA TYR A 327 -6.54 -14.98 -12.18
C TYR A 327 -5.91 -16.37 -12.03
N GLU A 328 -5.04 -16.74 -12.97
CA GLU A 328 -4.30 -18.01 -12.92
C GLU A 328 -3.24 -17.98 -11.83
N TYR A 329 -2.55 -16.84 -11.67
CA TYR A 329 -1.64 -16.63 -10.54
C TYR A 329 -2.35 -16.79 -9.19
N VAL A 330 -3.50 -16.12 -8.99
CA VAL A 330 -4.27 -16.21 -7.74
C VAL A 330 -4.76 -17.64 -7.49
N TYR A 331 -5.21 -18.33 -8.53
CA TYR A 331 -5.62 -19.73 -8.44
C TYR A 331 -4.46 -20.63 -8.02
N ASN A 332 -3.30 -20.53 -8.68
CA ASN A 332 -2.12 -21.35 -8.37
C ASN A 332 -1.60 -21.08 -6.95
N MET A 333 -1.55 -19.82 -6.53
CA MET A 333 -1.19 -19.45 -5.15
C MET A 333 -2.20 -19.99 -4.14
N THR A 334 -3.49 -19.98 -4.46
CA THR A 334 -4.52 -20.58 -3.62
C THR A 334 -4.33 -22.10 -3.48
N GLN A 335 -4.09 -22.82 -4.58
CA GLN A 335 -3.84 -24.27 -4.51
C GLN A 335 -2.60 -24.58 -3.68
N ARG A 336 -1.51 -23.82 -3.85
CA ARG A 336 -0.29 -23.96 -3.05
C ARG A 336 -0.53 -23.70 -1.56
N LEU A 337 -1.27 -22.66 -1.20
CA LEU A 337 -1.58 -22.38 0.21
C LEU A 337 -2.39 -23.51 0.84
N ARG A 338 -3.39 -24.04 0.13
CA ARG A 338 -4.19 -25.18 0.59
C ARG A 338 -3.37 -26.45 0.73
N SER A 339 -2.47 -26.73 -0.23
CA SER A 339 -1.63 -27.94 -0.17
C SER A 339 -0.61 -27.88 0.98
N ILE A 340 -0.08 -26.69 1.29
CA ILE A 340 0.87 -26.50 2.40
C ILE A 340 0.14 -26.52 3.75
N GLY A 341 -0.98 -25.80 3.86
CA GLY A 341 -1.66 -25.59 5.14
C GLY A 341 -2.68 -26.66 5.51
N GLY A 342 -3.17 -27.46 4.54
CA GLY A 342 -4.29 -28.38 4.75
C GLY A 342 -5.64 -27.70 5.03
N LEU A 343 -5.68 -26.36 5.03
CA LEU A 343 -6.85 -25.55 5.34
C LEU A 343 -7.51 -25.02 4.06
N PRO A 344 -8.83 -24.77 4.04
CA PRO A 344 -9.56 -24.21 2.89
C PRO A 344 -9.34 -22.70 2.73
N ILE A 345 -8.11 -22.22 2.92
CA ILE A 345 -7.73 -20.82 2.76
C ILE A 345 -7.57 -20.46 1.29
N ASN A 346 -7.87 -19.21 0.95
CA ASN A 346 -7.64 -18.66 -0.38
C ASN A 346 -6.51 -17.65 -0.34
N TYR A 347 -5.70 -17.60 -1.39
CA TYR A 347 -4.79 -16.48 -1.57
C TYR A 347 -5.64 -15.25 -1.90
N GLU A 348 -5.61 -14.26 -1.02
CA GLU A 348 -6.25 -12.99 -1.28
C GLU A 348 -5.40 -12.24 -2.32
N GLY A 349 -5.84 -12.23 -3.57
CA GLY A 349 -5.17 -11.51 -4.64
C GLY A 349 -6.17 -10.73 -5.47
N PHE A 350 -5.93 -10.62 -6.78
CA PHE A 350 -6.88 -9.96 -7.67
C PHE A 350 -8.17 -10.77 -7.82
N ALA A 351 -9.25 -10.27 -7.20
CA ALA A 351 -10.56 -10.93 -7.17
C ALA A 351 -11.67 -10.10 -7.87
N TYR A 352 -11.32 -9.05 -8.59
CA TYR A 352 -12.28 -8.18 -9.29
C TYR A 352 -12.51 -8.63 -10.73
N LEU A 353 -13.57 -8.12 -11.38
CA LEU A 353 -13.72 -8.30 -12.83
C LEU A 353 -12.64 -7.54 -13.61
N PRO A 354 -12.31 -7.94 -14.85
CA PRO A 354 -11.15 -7.43 -15.56
C PRO A 354 -11.19 -5.93 -15.86
N HIS A 355 -12.35 -5.27 -15.84
CA HIS A 355 -12.43 -3.85 -16.19
C HIS A 355 -11.56 -2.98 -15.28
N ALA A 356 -11.43 -3.32 -14.00
CA ALA A 356 -10.53 -2.60 -13.10
C ALA A 356 -9.09 -2.60 -13.66
N LEU A 357 -8.64 -3.75 -14.17
CA LEU A 357 -7.32 -3.87 -14.79
C LEU A 357 -7.17 -2.92 -15.98
N PHE A 358 -8.15 -2.89 -16.87
CA PHE A 358 -8.14 -2.03 -18.06
C PHE A 358 -8.25 -0.54 -17.72
N ILE A 359 -8.93 -0.18 -16.64
CA ILE A 359 -9.02 1.21 -16.17
C ILE A 359 -7.67 1.69 -15.64
N PHE A 360 -6.96 0.86 -14.89
CA PHE A 360 -5.67 1.24 -14.28
C PHE A 360 -4.47 1.09 -15.23
N PHE A 361 -4.57 0.23 -16.25
CA PHE A 361 -3.46 -0.09 -17.15
C PHE A 361 -2.80 1.14 -17.81
N PRO A 362 -3.53 2.12 -18.39
CA PRO A 362 -2.89 3.29 -19.01
C PRO A 362 -2.09 4.13 -18.02
N PHE A 363 -2.56 4.22 -16.77
CA PHE A 363 -1.89 4.98 -15.71
C PHE A 363 -0.66 4.24 -15.20
N TYR A 364 -0.76 2.92 -15.03
CA TYR A 364 0.40 2.11 -14.70
C TYR A 364 1.47 2.14 -15.81
N PHE A 365 1.05 2.07 -17.07
CA PHE A 365 1.97 2.23 -18.21
C PHE A 365 2.64 3.61 -18.20
N LEU A 366 1.90 4.69 -17.95
CA LEU A 366 2.46 6.04 -17.80
C LEU A 366 3.50 6.09 -16.66
N TYR A 367 3.18 5.47 -15.52
CA TYR A 367 4.11 5.35 -14.40
C TYR A 367 5.43 4.67 -14.81
N LEU A 368 5.37 3.55 -15.53
CA LEU A 368 6.57 2.87 -16.06
C LEU A 368 7.31 3.72 -17.09
N ALA A 369 6.58 4.41 -17.97
CA ALA A 369 7.16 5.27 -19.01
C ALA A 369 7.97 6.44 -18.44
N LEU A 370 7.70 6.84 -17.18
CA LEU A 370 8.52 7.82 -16.45
C LEU A 370 9.82 7.24 -15.88
N GLY A 371 10.14 5.97 -16.20
CA GLY A 371 11.33 5.27 -15.71
C GLY A 371 11.21 4.83 -14.26
N ALA A 372 9.98 4.69 -13.74
CA ALA A 372 9.75 4.27 -12.38
C ALA A 372 9.87 2.74 -12.21
N GLU A 373 10.17 2.30 -11.00
CA GLU A 373 10.30 0.88 -10.67
C GLU A 373 8.96 0.14 -10.87
N PRO A 374 8.91 -1.01 -11.56
CA PRO A 374 7.63 -1.69 -11.77
C PRO A 374 6.93 -2.15 -10.50
N LEU A 375 7.68 -2.55 -9.48
CA LEU A 375 7.12 -3.06 -8.24
C LEU A 375 7.66 -2.28 -7.03
N PRO A 376 7.25 -1.02 -6.81
CA PRO A 376 7.70 -0.25 -5.65
C PRO A 376 7.20 -0.88 -4.33
N LEU A 377 6.12 -1.68 -4.38
CA LEU A 377 5.69 -2.58 -3.30
C LEU A 377 6.14 -4.02 -3.60
N ARG A 378 7.12 -4.56 -2.85
CA ARG A 378 7.63 -5.94 -3.02
C ARG A 378 7.41 -6.78 -1.77
N GLY A 379 6.80 -7.97 -1.86
CA GLY A 379 6.79 -8.89 -0.70
C GLY A 379 5.86 -8.48 0.44
N VAL A 380 4.67 -7.95 0.11
CA VAL A 380 3.63 -7.47 1.04
C VAL A 380 3.10 -8.52 2.05
N ILE A 381 3.58 -9.76 1.97
CA ILE A 381 3.24 -10.82 2.91
C ILE A 381 4.02 -10.67 4.23
N ASP A 382 5.15 -9.94 4.25
CA ASP A 382 5.93 -9.72 5.45
C ASP A 382 5.58 -8.35 6.10
N PRO A 383 5.04 -8.33 7.34
CA PRO A 383 4.79 -7.10 8.10
C PRO A 383 6.03 -6.21 8.24
N ILE A 384 7.24 -6.79 8.27
CA ILE A 384 8.51 -6.06 8.35
C ILE A 384 8.77 -5.32 7.03
N HIS A 385 8.37 -5.90 5.90
CA HIS A 385 8.51 -5.26 4.61
C HIS A 385 7.52 -4.09 4.43
N VAL A 386 6.37 -4.08 5.13
CA VAL A 386 5.38 -2.98 5.10
C VAL A 386 6.02 -1.60 5.30
N ILE A 387 7.08 -1.55 6.11
CA ILE A 387 7.72 -0.31 6.51
C ILE A 387 8.80 0.12 5.52
N THR A 388 9.65 -0.80 5.05
CA THR A 388 10.65 -0.49 4.01
C THR A 388 10.01 0.04 2.72
N PHE A 389 8.73 -0.28 2.48
CA PHE A 389 7.94 0.21 1.33
C PHE A 389 7.71 1.72 1.29
N TYR A 390 7.42 2.35 2.43
CA TYR A 390 7.08 3.78 2.44
C TYR A 390 8.28 4.70 2.18
N PHE A 391 9.49 4.13 2.22
CA PHE A 391 10.72 4.85 1.91
C PHE A 391 11.13 4.75 0.44
N HIS A 392 10.45 3.93 -0.37
CA HIS A 392 10.75 3.86 -1.79
C HIS A 392 10.20 5.12 -2.49
N PRO A 393 11.04 5.98 -3.10
CA PRO A 393 10.59 7.27 -3.64
C PRO A 393 9.57 7.12 -4.77
N ASP A 394 9.62 6.02 -5.52
CA ASP A 394 8.67 5.73 -6.59
C ASP A 394 7.25 5.50 -6.05
N ILE A 395 7.09 5.18 -4.76
CA ILE A 395 5.77 4.89 -4.20
C ILE A 395 4.84 6.10 -4.29
N TYR A 396 5.36 7.31 -4.06
CA TYR A 396 4.57 8.53 -4.10
C TYR A 396 4.13 8.87 -5.52
N ILE A 397 5.01 8.64 -6.50
CA ILE A 397 4.70 8.83 -7.93
C ILE A 397 3.68 7.78 -8.37
N PHE A 398 3.91 6.53 -7.99
CA PHE A 398 2.99 5.43 -8.26
C PHE A 398 1.60 5.75 -7.72
N LEU A 399 1.50 6.11 -6.44
CA LEU A 399 0.24 6.46 -5.78
C LEU A 399 -0.47 7.63 -6.45
N PHE A 400 0.28 8.68 -6.78
CA PHE A 400 -0.29 9.82 -7.49
C PHE A 400 -0.90 9.40 -8.82
N ILE A 401 -0.13 8.70 -9.65
CA ILE A 401 -0.53 8.33 -11.01
C ILE A 401 -1.66 7.30 -10.99
N ILE A 402 -1.54 6.25 -10.17
CA ILE A 402 -2.52 5.15 -10.13
C ILE A 402 -3.88 5.63 -9.62
N LYS A 403 -3.94 6.70 -8.81
CA LYS A 403 -5.19 7.28 -8.33
C LYS A 403 -5.81 8.31 -9.26
N LEU A 404 -5.12 8.81 -10.28
CA LEU A 404 -5.71 9.73 -11.26
C LEU A 404 -7.07 9.29 -11.83
N PRO A 405 -7.30 8.02 -12.24
CA PRO A 405 -8.62 7.59 -12.72
C PRO A 405 -9.71 7.77 -11.64
N ILE A 406 -9.39 7.47 -10.38
CA ILE A 406 -10.29 7.63 -9.24
C ILE A 406 -10.61 9.12 -9.05
N ILE A 407 -9.60 10.00 -9.09
CA ILE A 407 -9.78 11.45 -8.89
C ILE A 407 -10.63 12.07 -10.01
N ILE A 408 -10.38 11.67 -11.27
CA ILE A 408 -11.16 12.12 -12.43
C ILE A 408 -12.63 11.74 -12.24
N VAL A 409 -12.87 10.50 -11.82
CA VAL A 409 -14.23 9.98 -11.59
C VAL A 409 -14.96 10.75 -10.50
N ASP A 410 -14.30 11.14 -9.41
CA ASP A 410 -14.92 11.98 -8.39
C ASP A 410 -15.39 13.33 -8.95
N VAL A 411 -14.58 13.97 -9.80
CA VAL A 411 -14.96 15.23 -10.46
C VAL A 411 -16.16 15.02 -11.38
N LEU A 412 -16.23 13.88 -12.08
CA LEU A 412 -17.37 13.53 -12.93
C LEU A 412 -18.64 13.27 -12.10
N VAL A 413 -18.53 12.59 -10.96
CA VAL A 413 -19.67 12.38 -10.04
C VAL A 413 -20.22 13.72 -9.55
N VAL A 414 -19.35 14.62 -9.07
CA VAL A 414 -19.75 15.98 -8.64
C VAL A 414 -20.40 16.74 -9.79
N THR A 415 -19.87 16.62 -11.02
CA THR A 415 -20.43 17.26 -12.21
C THR A 415 -21.85 16.78 -12.50
N ILE A 416 -22.10 15.47 -12.42
CA ILE A 416 -23.42 14.88 -12.68
C ILE A 416 -24.39 15.25 -11.56
N LEU A 417 -23.99 15.12 -10.29
CA LEU A 417 -24.81 15.52 -9.15
C LEU A 417 -25.23 16.99 -9.25
N TYR A 418 -24.31 17.88 -9.62
CA TYR A 418 -24.59 19.31 -9.77
C TYR A 418 -25.57 19.55 -10.93
N SER A 419 -25.36 18.90 -12.07
CA SER A 419 -26.06 19.22 -13.32
C SER A 419 -27.42 18.54 -13.47
N TYR A 420 -27.61 17.37 -12.88
CA TYR A 420 -28.83 16.55 -13.05
C TYR A 420 -29.68 16.45 -11.79
N PHE A 421 -29.11 16.72 -10.62
CA PHE A 421 -29.81 16.59 -9.35
C PHE A 421 -29.90 17.94 -8.66
N ASN A 422 -28.87 18.35 -7.92
CA ASN A 422 -28.80 19.67 -7.32
C ASN A 422 -27.38 20.00 -6.79
N GLU A 423 -27.12 21.30 -6.62
CA GLU A 423 -25.85 21.81 -6.09
C GLU A 423 -25.51 21.27 -4.69
N ASN A 424 -26.52 21.09 -3.82
CA ASN A 424 -26.28 20.62 -2.45
C ASN A 424 -25.80 19.17 -2.41
N ALA A 425 -26.37 18.29 -3.25
CA ALA A 425 -25.91 16.91 -3.41
C ALA A 425 -24.44 16.87 -3.85
N ALA A 426 -24.08 17.72 -4.82
CA ALA A 426 -22.71 17.83 -5.31
C ALA A 426 -21.75 18.31 -4.21
N LYS A 427 -22.14 19.31 -3.42
CA LYS A 427 -21.35 19.80 -2.27
C LYS A 427 -21.17 18.73 -1.20
N LEU A 428 -22.24 18.02 -0.85
CA LEU A 428 -22.19 16.94 0.15
C LEU A 428 -21.23 15.84 -0.29
N TYR A 429 -21.25 15.45 -1.56
CA TYR A 429 -20.30 14.47 -2.09
C TYR A 429 -18.86 15.00 -2.10
N ALA A 430 -18.65 16.19 -2.69
CA ALA A 430 -17.34 16.79 -2.87
C ALA A 430 -16.54 16.93 -1.56
N PHE A 431 -17.24 17.30 -0.49
CA PHE A 431 -16.68 17.59 0.83
C PHE A 431 -16.99 16.53 1.88
N SER A 432 -17.56 15.38 1.51
CA SER A 432 -17.79 14.29 2.46
C SER A 432 -16.44 13.72 2.91
N PRO A 433 -16.13 13.73 4.22
CA PRO A 433 -14.91 13.15 4.74
C PRO A 433 -14.80 11.65 4.41
N TYR A 434 -15.93 10.94 4.41
CA TYR A 434 -16.01 9.54 3.99
C TYR A 434 -15.61 9.35 2.52
N VAL A 435 -16.14 10.17 1.61
CA VAL A 435 -15.79 10.07 0.17
C VAL A 435 -14.30 10.33 -0.04
N ILE A 436 -13.79 11.43 0.52
CA ILE A 436 -12.35 11.79 0.42
C ILE A 436 -11.48 10.68 1.00
N PHE A 437 -11.89 10.12 2.13
CA PHE A 437 -11.18 9.02 2.77
C PHE A 437 -11.12 7.78 1.88
N ILE A 438 -12.26 7.29 1.36
CA ILE A 438 -12.28 6.09 0.51
C ILE A 438 -11.52 6.29 -0.81
N THR A 439 -11.66 7.46 -1.46
CA THR A 439 -11.06 7.64 -2.79
C THR A 439 -9.62 8.11 -2.73
N SER A 440 -9.33 9.13 -1.94
CA SER A 440 -8.02 9.80 -1.94
C SER A 440 -7.09 9.25 -0.89
N MET A 441 -7.58 8.94 0.31
CA MET A 441 -6.72 8.43 1.38
C MET A 441 -6.50 6.92 1.25
N TRP A 442 -7.58 6.14 1.14
CA TRP A 442 -7.53 4.69 0.99
C TRP A 442 -7.09 4.28 -0.42
N GLY A 443 -7.55 4.98 -1.45
CA GLY A 443 -7.24 4.65 -2.85
C GLY A 443 -8.18 3.63 -3.48
N MET A 444 -9.39 3.47 -2.94
CA MET A 444 -10.40 2.57 -3.49
C MET A 444 -11.19 3.21 -4.63
N PHE A 445 -11.52 2.38 -5.64
CA PHE A 445 -12.16 2.80 -6.89
C PHE A 445 -13.69 2.65 -6.88
N ASP A 446 -14.32 2.53 -5.71
CA ASP A 446 -15.78 2.36 -5.61
C ASP A 446 -16.55 3.58 -6.13
N ASN A 447 -15.91 4.74 -6.27
CA ASN A 447 -16.50 5.88 -6.97
C ASN A 447 -16.73 5.63 -8.48
N ILE A 448 -15.99 4.71 -9.10
CA ILE A 448 -16.22 4.28 -10.50
C ILE A 448 -17.57 3.58 -10.60
N ILE A 449 -17.86 2.72 -9.62
CA ILE A 449 -19.13 2.02 -9.49
C ILE A 449 -20.25 3.04 -9.24
N ALA A 450 -20.00 4.03 -8.37
CA ALA A 450 -20.93 5.12 -8.10
C ALA A 450 -21.27 5.93 -9.36
N LEU A 451 -20.25 6.34 -10.13
CA LEU A 451 -20.42 7.04 -11.40
C LEU A 451 -21.22 6.20 -12.40
N ALA A 452 -20.88 4.92 -12.52
CA ALA A 452 -21.54 4.00 -13.43
C ALA A 452 -23.04 3.86 -13.12
N LEU A 453 -23.40 3.66 -11.85
CA LEU A 453 -24.79 3.58 -11.41
C LEU A 453 -25.55 4.89 -11.58
N LEU A 454 -24.91 6.03 -11.28
CA LEU A 454 -25.51 7.35 -11.47
C LEU A 454 -25.80 7.62 -12.95
N LEU A 455 -24.88 7.25 -13.85
CA LEU A 455 -25.06 7.35 -15.29
C LEU A 455 -26.14 6.39 -15.80
N THR A 456 -26.25 5.17 -15.26
CA THR A 456 -27.35 4.25 -15.57
C THR A 456 -28.70 4.93 -15.37
N ILE A 457 -28.92 5.56 -14.20
CA ILE A 457 -30.16 6.27 -13.89
C ILE A 457 -30.42 7.43 -14.87
N VAL A 458 -29.41 8.29 -15.08
CA VAL A 458 -29.53 9.44 -15.99
C VAL A 458 -29.84 9.00 -17.42
N LEU A 459 -29.25 7.91 -17.89
CA LEU A 459 -29.44 7.39 -19.25
C LEU A 459 -30.81 6.70 -19.40
N LEU A 460 -31.28 5.98 -18.39
CA LEU A 460 -32.63 5.41 -18.37
C LEU A 460 -33.70 6.49 -18.44
N LYS A 461 -33.55 7.57 -17.67
CA LYS A 461 -34.46 8.75 -17.75
C LYS A 461 -34.47 9.42 -19.12
N LYS A 462 -33.42 9.23 -19.92
CA LYS A 462 -33.31 9.70 -21.31
C LYS A 462 -33.66 8.65 -22.36
N ASN A 463 -34.21 7.50 -21.96
CA ASN A 463 -34.52 6.36 -22.82
C ASN A 463 -33.33 5.80 -23.62
N LYS A 464 -32.09 6.01 -23.12
CA LYS A 464 -30.85 5.49 -23.73
C LYS A 464 -30.50 4.12 -23.17
N PHE A 465 -31.35 3.13 -23.41
CA PHE A 465 -31.30 1.81 -22.76
C PHE A 465 -30.00 1.04 -22.97
N ALA A 466 -29.45 1.01 -24.18
CA ALA A 466 -28.19 0.30 -24.44
C ALA A 466 -27.01 0.92 -23.67
N SER A 467 -26.89 2.25 -23.68
CA SER A 467 -25.86 2.95 -22.90
C SER A 467 -26.06 2.77 -21.40
N ALA A 468 -27.31 2.79 -20.92
CA ALA A 468 -27.62 2.51 -19.52
C ALA A 468 -27.21 1.08 -19.11
N GLY A 469 -27.50 0.09 -19.96
CA GLY A 469 -27.08 -1.29 -19.76
C GLY A 469 -25.56 -1.43 -19.74
N PHE A 470 -24.86 -0.75 -20.65
CA PHE A 470 -23.40 -0.72 -20.65
C PHE A 470 -22.83 -0.14 -19.35
N MET A 471 -23.37 0.99 -18.87
CA MET A 471 -22.92 1.58 -17.61
C MET A 471 -23.24 0.70 -16.40
N TYR A 472 -24.43 0.08 -16.33
CA TYR A 472 -24.74 -0.87 -15.27
C TYR A 472 -23.81 -2.09 -15.32
N GLY A 473 -23.50 -2.59 -16.51
CA GLY A 473 -22.55 -3.67 -16.65
C GLY A 473 -21.13 -3.30 -16.17
N ILE A 474 -20.68 -2.05 -16.37
CA ILE A 474 -19.43 -1.56 -15.75
C ILE A 474 -19.54 -1.56 -14.22
N SER A 475 -20.69 -1.26 -13.62
CA SER A 475 -20.81 -1.26 -12.16
C SER A 475 -20.60 -2.64 -11.55
N LEU A 476 -20.82 -3.72 -12.32
CA LEU A 476 -20.62 -5.10 -11.90
C LEU A 476 -19.14 -5.47 -11.65
N ILE A 477 -18.19 -4.55 -11.87
CA ILE A 477 -16.77 -4.72 -11.48
C ILE A 477 -16.63 -5.31 -10.08
N LYS A 478 -17.52 -4.89 -9.17
CA LYS A 478 -17.76 -5.56 -7.89
C LYS A 478 -19.17 -6.11 -7.87
N PHE A 479 -19.31 -7.37 -7.48
CA PHE A 479 -20.56 -8.10 -7.59
C PHE A 479 -21.69 -7.58 -6.70
N TYR A 480 -21.44 -6.77 -5.68
CA TYR A 480 -22.52 -6.29 -4.81
C TYR A 480 -23.54 -5.40 -5.54
N THR A 481 -23.26 -4.86 -6.74
CA THR A 481 -24.31 -4.17 -7.49
C THR A 481 -25.34 -5.11 -8.10
N ILE A 482 -25.10 -6.43 -8.08
CA ILE A 482 -26.03 -7.43 -8.63
C ILE A 482 -27.39 -7.41 -7.91
N TYR A 483 -27.43 -6.99 -6.64
CA TYR A 483 -28.68 -6.85 -5.89
C TYR A 483 -29.65 -5.84 -6.54
N MET A 484 -29.18 -4.97 -7.43
CA MET A 484 -30.01 -4.01 -8.18
C MET A 484 -30.62 -4.60 -9.46
N VAL A 485 -30.28 -5.81 -9.88
CA VAL A 485 -30.62 -6.32 -11.23
C VAL A 485 -32.12 -6.42 -11.47
N PHE A 486 -32.88 -6.99 -10.53
CA PHE A 486 -34.32 -7.19 -10.69
C PHE A 486 -35.12 -5.88 -10.80
N PRO A 487 -34.97 -4.90 -9.88
CA PRO A 487 -35.68 -3.64 -10.02
C PRO A 487 -35.29 -2.84 -11.27
N LEU A 488 -34.03 -2.97 -11.73
CA LEU A 488 -33.56 -2.37 -12.99
C LEU A 488 -34.26 -2.99 -14.19
N LEU A 489 -34.23 -4.33 -14.33
CA LEU A 489 -34.85 -5.03 -15.46
C LEU A 489 -36.35 -4.77 -15.52
N TYR A 490 -37.04 -4.77 -14.38
CA TYR A 490 -38.46 -4.43 -14.31
C TYR A 490 -38.74 -3.01 -14.81
N ASN A 491 -37.99 -2.01 -14.35
CA ASN A 491 -38.18 -0.63 -14.78
C ASN A 491 -37.91 -0.43 -16.27
N VAL A 492 -36.86 -1.05 -16.81
CA VAL A 492 -36.56 -1.03 -18.25
C VAL A 492 -37.71 -1.63 -19.05
N TRP A 493 -38.16 -2.83 -18.67
CA TRP A 493 -39.26 -3.53 -19.34
C TRP A 493 -40.56 -2.74 -19.31
N LYS A 494 -40.91 -2.17 -18.15
CA LYS A 494 -42.13 -1.35 -17.97
C LYS A 494 -42.08 -0.08 -18.83
N SER A 495 -40.90 0.51 -19.02
CA SER A 495 -40.78 1.84 -19.61
C SER A 495 -41.02 1.90 -21.12
N ASN A 496 -40.63 0.88 -21.90
CA ASN A 496 -40.58 1.01 -23.37
C ASN A 496 -40.44 -0.34 -24.11
N ASP A 497 -41.25 -1.36 -23.80
CA ASP A 497 -41.33 -2.64 -24.54
C ASP A 497 -40.10 -3.60 -24.44
N LEU A 498 -40.23 -4.82 -25.01
CA LEU A 498 -39.22 -5.88 -25.01
C LEU A 498 -37.91 -5.47 -25.73
N LYS A 499 -37.99 -4.57 -26.71
CA LYS A 499 -36.84 -4.04 -27.46
C LYS A 499 -35.94 -3.19 -26.56
N SER A 500 -36.51 -2.43 -25.64
CA SER A 500 -35.73 -1.65 -24.67
C SER A 500 -35.00 -2.53 -23.68
N LEU A 501 -35.64 -3.61 -23.23
CA LEU A 501 -35.00 -4.65 -22.42
C LEU A 501 -33.85 -5.32 -23.18
N ALA A 502 -34.08 -5.72 -24.44
CA ALA A 502 -33.03 -6.31 -25.28
C ALA A 502 -31.84 -5.36 -25.50
N LYS A 503 -32.09 -4.07 -25.74
CA LYS A 503 -31.04 -3.05 -25.84
C LYS A 503 -30.24 -2.92 -24.54
N PHE A 504 -30.91 -2.88 -23.40
CA PHE A 504 -30.25 -2.81 -22.10
C PHE A 504 -29.37 -4.05 -21.86
N ILE A 505 -29.91 -5.25 -22.08
CA ILE A 505 -29.17 -6.52 -21.94
C ILE A 505 -27.98 -6.55 -22.91
N ALA A 506 -28.14 -6.13 -24.16
CA ALA A 506 -27.05 -6.03 -25.12
C ALA A 506 -25.95 -5.09 -24.61
N GLY A 507 -26.31 -3.94 -24.03
CA GLY A 507 -25.37 -3.04 -23.38
C GLY A 507 -24.59 -3.70 -22.24
N VAL A 508 -25.29 -4.43 -21.35
CA VAL A 508 -24.66 -5.20 -20.27
C VAL A 508 -23.68 -6.22 -20.83
N ILE A 509 -24.08 -7.02 -21.81
CA ILE A 509 -23.24 -8.04 -22.45
C ILE A 509 -21.99 -7.41 -23.07
N ILE A 510 -22.14 -6.30 -23.81
CA ILE A 510 -21.01 -5.60 -24.44
C ILE A 510 -20.02 -5.12 -23.38
N SER A 511 -20.50 -4.58 -22.27
CA SER A 511 -19.60 -4.18 -21.18
C SER A 511 -18.81 -5.37 -20.63
N GLN A 512 -19.34 -6.60 -20.66
CA GLN A 512 -18.73 -7.80 -20.10
C GLN A 512 -17.79 -8.54 -21.06
N ILE A 513 -17.51 -7.99 -22.26
CA ILE A 513 -16.53 -8.59 -23.20
C ILE A 513 -15.18 -8.89 -22.52
N PRO A 514 -14.58 -8.00 -21.69
CA PRO A 514 -13.36 -8.32 -20.97
C PRO A 514 -13.50 -9.52 -20.03
N THR A 515 -14.62 -9.62 -19.31
CA THR A 515 -14.96 -10.74 -18.43
C THR A 515 -15.03 -12.05 -19.23
N PHE A 516 -15.74 -12.06 -20.36
CA PHE A 516 -15.85 -13.24 -21.21
C PHE A 516 -14.51 -13.68 -21.79
N TYR A 517 -13.61 -12.74 -22.11
CA TYR A 517 -12.27 -13.08 -22.57
C TYR A 517 -11.48 -13.88 -21.52
N PHE A 518 -11.42 -13.41 -20.27
CA PHE A 518 -10.70 -14.12 -19.21
C PHE A 518 -11.37 -15.44 -18.81
N LEU A 519 -12.70 -15.48 -18.79
CA LEU A 519 -13.47 -16.70 -18.58
C LEU A 519 -13.18 -17.74 -19.67
N TYR A 520 -13.10 -17.32 -20.94
CA TYR A 520 -12.76 -18.20 -22.06
C TYR A 520 -11.32 -18.72 -21.99
N ARG A 521 -10.35 -17.88 -21.59
CA ARG A 521 -8.93 -18.25 -21.54
C ARG A 521 -8.62 -19.30 -20.48
N ASN A 522 -9.21 -19.19 -19.29
CA ASN A 522 -9.04 -20.17 -18.22
C ASN A 522 -10.27 -20.13 -17.27
N PRO A 523 -11.36 -20.86 -17.58
CA PRO A 523 -12.61 -20.74 -16.84
C PRO A 523 -12.45 -21.18 -15.39
N THR A 524 -11.70 -22.24 -15.12
CA THR A 524 -11.47 -22.76 -13.77
C THR A 524 -10.76 -21.73 -12.90
N ALA A 525 -9.66 -21.15 -13.39
CA ALA A 525 -8.93 -20.14 -12.63
C ALA A 525 -9.75 -18.87 -12.44
N PHE A 526 -10.45 -18.41 -13.48
CA PHE A 526 -11.29 -17.22 -13.40
C PHE A 526 -12.44 -17.38 -12.39
N ILE A 527 -13.23 -18.45 -12.51
CA ILE A 527 -14.37 -18.74 -11.61
C ILE A 527 -13.87 -18.91 -10.17
N SER A 528 -12.75 -19.63 -9.98
CA SER A 528 -12.19 -19.87 -8.66
C SER A 528 -11.73 -18.57 -7.98
N SER A 529 -11.01 -17.72 -8.70
CA SER A 529 -10.40 -16.50 -8.16
C SER A 529 -11.37 -15.32 -8.01
N THR A 530 -12.49 -15.30 -8.75
CA THR A 530 -13.47 -14.19 -8.70
C THR A 530 -14.75 -14.57 -7.98
N LEU A 531 -15.45 -15.62 -8.43
CA LEU A 531 -16.78 -15.99 -7.92
C LEU A 531 -16.64 -16.87 -6.67
N LEU A 532 -15.94 -18.00 -6.77
CA LEU A 532 -15.82 -18.95 -5.66
C LEU A 532 -14.98 -18.37 -4.52
N PHE A 533 -14.00 -17.50 -4.80
CA PHE A 533 -13.26 -16.79 -3.75
C PHE A 533 -14.21 -16.07 -2.77
N HIS A 534 -15.16 -15.28 -3.29
CA HIS A 534 -16.16 -14.60 -2.47
C HIS A 534 -17.18 -15.59 -1.88
N GLY A 535 -17.56 -16.63 -2.64
CA GLY A 535 -18.47 -17.68 -2.20
C GLY A 535 -17.91 -18.59 -1.10
N LEU A 536 -16.59 -18.74 -0.98
CA LEU A 536 -15.94 -19.69 -0.06
C LEU A 536 -15.23 -19.02 1.11
N ARG A 537 -14.85 -17.74 1.04
CA ARG A 537 -14.16 -17.07 2.17
C ARG A 537 -15.14 -16.71 3.30
N PRO A 538 -14.70 -16.61 4.57
CA PRO A 538 -15.54 -16.18 5.68
C PRO A 538 -16.20 -14.82 5.45
N GLY A 539 -17.37 -14.63 6.06
CA GLY A 539 -18.09 -13.36 6.08
C GLY A 539 -17.45 -12.34 7.02
N GLY A 540 -17.87 -11.08 6.90
CA GLY A 540 -17.40 -10.00 7.78
C GLY A 540 -17.58 -8.60 7.20
N GLY A 541 -16.88 -7.65 7.83
CA GLY A 541 -16.96 -6.23 7.50
C GLY A 541 -18.00 -5.50 8.34
N ILE A 542 -18.61 -4.45 7.82
CA ILE A 542 -19.54 -3.59 8.58
C ILE A 542 -20.97 -4.16 8.64
N ASN A 543 -21.10 -5.39 9.11
CA ASN A 543 -22.38 -6.05 9.31
C ASN A 543 -22.34 -7.03 10.50
N ILE A 544 -23.45 -7.73 10.72
CA ILE A 544 -23.58 -8.67 11.84
C ILE A 544 -22.62 -9.86 11.77
N LEU A 545 -22.10 -10.20 10.58
CA LEU A 545 -21.17 -11.32 10.39
C LEU A 545 -19.76 -10.98 10.86
N ASN A 546 -19.47 -9.72 11.22
CA ASN A 546 -18.17 -9.38 11.82
C ASN A 546 -17.88 -10.17 13.10
N VAL A 547 -18.92 -10.66 13.78
CA VAL A 547 -18.79 -11.52 14.97
C VAL A 547 -18.02 -12.80 14.68
N LEU A 548 -18.06 -13.30 13.44
CA LEU A 548 -17.36 -14.53 13.03
C LEU A 548 -15.84 -14.41 13.16
N TRP A 549 -15.28 -13.20 13.11
CA TRP A 549 -13.84 -12.95 13.31
C TRP A 549 -13.37 -13.20 14.75
N ASN A 550 -14.29 -13.36 15.70
CA ASN A 550 -14.01 -13.78 17.07
C ASN A 550 -14.05 -15.30 17.26
N ILE A 551 -14.50 -16.06 16.25
CA ILE A 551 -14.61 -17.51 16.29
C ILE A 551 -13.42 -18.10 15.52
N LYS A 552 -12.53 -18.80 16.22
CA LYS A 552 -11.31 -19.41 15.65
C LYS A 552 -11.58 -20.74 14.92
N ASP A 553 -12.76 -20.91 14.33
CA ASP A 553 -13.14 -22.08 13.52
C ASP A 553 -13.51 -21.62 12.11
N LEU A 554 -12.60 -21.90 11.17
CA LEU A 554 -12.75 -21.49 9.78
C LEU A 554 -13.92 -22.21 9.08
N HIS A 555 -14.14 -23.49 9.37
CA HIS A 555 -15.21 -24.26 8.73
C HIS A 555 -16.57 -23.75 9.18
N PHE A 556 -16.75 -23.58 10.49
CA PHE A 556 -17.95 -22.98 11.05
C PHE A 556 -18.22 -21.59 10.46
N ASN A 557 -17.19 -20.74 10.39
CA ASN A 557 -17.32 -19.40 9.83
C ASN A 557 -17.79 -19.43 8.36
N ILE A 558 -17.26 -20.34 7.55
CA ILE A 558 -17.67 -20.50 6.14
C ILE A 558 -19.13 -20.95 6.05
N GLU A 559 -19.53 -21.94 6.84
CA GLU A 559 -20.90 -22.48 6.85
C GLU A 559 -21.93 -21.41 7.25
N VAL A 560 -21.71 -20.70 8.35
CA VAL A 560 -22.61 -19.61 8.80
C VAL A 560 -22.69 -18.52 7.74
N SER A 561 -21.58 -18.19 7.11
CA SER A 561 -21.54 -17.17 6.05
C SER A 561 -22.31 -17.60 4.79
N ASN A 562 -22.33 -18.90 4.48
CA ASN A 562 -23.13 -19.44 3.37
C ASN A 562 -24.63 -19.40 3.68
N ILE A 563 -25.03 -19.72 4.92
CA ILE A 563 -26.42 -19.57 5.38
C ILE A 563 -26.84 -18.10 5.28
N ALA A 564 -26.02 -17.16 5.75
CA ALA A 564 -26.30 -15.73 5.65
C ALA A 564 -26.44 -15.27 4.19
N THR A 565 -25.62 -15.82 3.28
CA THR A 565 -25.74 -15.56 1.83
C THR A 565 -27.07 -16.03 1.27
N ALA A 566 -27.53 -17.23 1.63
CA ALA A 566 -28.83 -17.75 1.22
C ALA A 566 -29.98 -16.86 1.74
N ILE A 567 -29.92 -16.44 3.01
CA ILE A 567 -30.88 -15.50 3.60
C ILE A 567 -30.88 -14.17 2.85
N SER A 568 -29.70 -13.62 2.52
CA SER A 568 -29.56 -12.37 1.75
C SER A 568 -30.20 -12.46 0.36
N LEU A 569 -29.99 -13.57 -0.35
CA LEU A 569 -30.60 -13.80 -1.66
C LEU A 569 -32.12 -13.89 -1.57
N ILE A 570 -32.64 -14.64 -0.60
CA ILE A 570 -34.08 -14.76 -0.35
C ILE A 570 -34.69 -13.38 -0.01
N ALA A 571 -34.07 -12.64 0.91
CA ALA A 571 -34.52 -11.30 1.29
C ALA A 571 -34.48 -10.31 0.11
N THR A 572 -33.45 -10.38 -0.72
CA THR A 572 -33.34 -9.57 -1.94
C THR A 572 -34.46 -9.90 -2.93
N LEU A 573 -34.76 -11.18 -3.15
CA LEU A 573 -35.85 -11.62 -4.02
C LEU A 573 -37.20 -11.12 -3.51
N PHE A 574 -37.51 -11.33 -2.23
CA PHE A 574 -38.75 -10.83 -1.62
C PHE A 574 -38.87 -9.30 -1.73
N LEU A 575 -37.79 -8.57 -1.41
CA LEU A 575 -37.77 -7.12 -1.52
C LEU A 575 -37.96 -6.65 -2.97
N SER A 576 -37.34 -7.34 -3.94
CA SER A 576 -37.48 -7.04 -5.36
C SER A 576 -38.91 -7.25 -5.83
N VAL A 577 -39.55 -8.36 -5.45
CA VAL A 577 -40.96 -8.62 -5.73
C VAL A 577 -41.86 -7.55 -5.11
N TYR A 578 -41.62 -7.19 -3.84
CA TYR A 578 -42.35 -6.12 -3.17
C TYR A 578 -42.22 -4.77 -3.91
N ILE A 579 -40.99 -4.38 -4.27
CA ILE A 579 -40.71 -3.16 -5.05
C ILE A 579 -41.48 -3.15 -6.36
N ILE A 580 -41.52 -4.29 -7.07
CA ILE A 580 -42.21 -4.47 -8.34
C ILE A 580 -43.72 -4.31 -8.17
N ILE A 581 -44.32 -4.98 -7.16
CA ILE A 581 -45.75 -4.92 -6.86
C ILE A 581 -46.15 -3.49 -6.46
N GLN A 582 -45.38 -2.86 -5.58
CA GLN A 582 -45.65 -1.51 -5.09
C GLN A 582 -45.24 -0.41 -6.07
N ARG A 583 -44.63 -0.77 -7.21
CA ARG A 583 -44.18 0.15 -8.27
C ARG A 583 -43.29 1.27 -7.71
N ILE A 584 -42.35 0.90 -6.84
CA ILE A 584 -41.42 1.85 -6.23
C ILE A 584 -40.53 2.48 -7.30
N ASP A 585 -40.29 3.79 -7.16
CA ASP A 585 -39.44 4.59 -8.04
C ASP A 585 -38.05 3.96 -8.22
N LEU A 586 -37.48 4.06 -9.42
CA LEU A 586 -36.28 3.32 -9.82
C LEU A 586 -35.11 3.53 -8.85
N GLU A 587 -34.80 4.79 -8.52
CA GLU A 587 -33.62 5.05 -7.71
C GLU A 587 -33.85 4.62 -6.26
N LYS A 588 -35.08 4.78 -5.70
CA LYS A 588 -35.44 4.18 -4.41
C LYS A 588 -35.32 2.67 -4.43
N ALA A 589 -35.78 2.03 -5.49
CA ALA A 589 -35.69 0.59 -5.67
C ALA A 589 -34.23 0.12 -5.66
N MET A 590 -33.35 0.78 -6.44
CA MET A 590 -31.92 0.49 -6.45
C MET A 590 -31.26 0.70 -5.09
N ILE A 591 -31.56 1.81 -4.41
CA ILE A 591 -31.03 2.09 -3.07
C ILE A 591 -31.48 1.02 -2.08
N SER A 592 -32.78 0.71 -2.04
CA SER A 592 -33.34 -0.29 -1.13
C SER A 592 -32.75 -1.68 -1.33
N THR A 593 -32.62 -2.16 -2.58
CA THR A 593 -32.01 -3.47 -2.82
C THR A 593 -30.50 -3.48 -2.59
N SER A 594 -29.85 -2.33 -2.61
CA SER A 594 -28.41 -2.27 -2.28
C SER A 594 -28.18 -2.22 -0.79
N ILE A 595 -29.07 -1.55 -0.04
CA ILE A 595 -29.07 -1.56 1.41
C ILE A 595 -29.29 -2.98 1.92
N ILE A 596 -30.23 -3.77 1.36
CA ILE A 596 -30.38 -5.18 1.78
C ILE A 596 -29.11 -5.99 1.47
N GLY A 597 -28.46 -5.71 0.34
CA GLY A 597 -27.21 -6.35 -0.06
C GLY A 597 -26.03 -6.05 0.87
N ILE A 598 -25.97 -4.86 1.45
CA ILE A 598 -24.98 -4.47 2.47
C ILE A 598 -25.35 -5.04 3.84
N LEU A 599 -26.63 -4.95 4.23
CA LEU A 599 -27.15 -5.44 5.51
C LEU A 599 -26.88 -6.94 5.72
N LEU A 600 -27.19 -7.73 4.69
CA LEU A 600 -27.18 -9.19 4.75
C LEU A 600 -26.07 -9.81 3.90
N GLY A 601 -25.33 -9.00 3.16
CA GLY A 601 -24.24 -9.47 2.33
C GLY A 601 -23.21 -10.23 3.15
N LYS A 602 -22.73 -11.34 2.60
CA LYS A 602 -21.69 -12.16 3.23
C LYS A 602 -20.51 -11.31 3.70
N ILE A 603 -20.05 -10.41 2.84
CA ILE A 603 -18.92 -9.53 3.09
C ILE A 603 -19.29 -8.14 2.66
N THR A 604 -19.17 -7.22 3.59
CA THR A 604 -19.58 -5.83 3.41
C THR A 604 -18.44 -4.94 3.81
N ASN A 605 -17.63 -4.57 2.82
CA ASN A 605 -16.53 -3.67 3.07
C ASN A 605 -17.06 -2.23 3.17
N GLU A 606 -16.33 -1.38 3.88
CA GLU A 606 -16.70 -0.02 4.20
C GLU A 606 -16.85 0.86 2.96
N GLN A 607 -16.07 0.59 1.91
CA GLN A 607 -16.14 1.28 0.63
C GLN A 607 -17.45 0.99 -0.14
N TYR A 608 -18.20 -0.06 0.19
CA TYR A 608 -19.44 -0.41 -0.53
C TYR A 608 -20.56 0.61 -0.31
N LEU A 609 -20.51 1.38 0.79
CA LEU A 609 -21.45 2.48 0.99
C LEU A 609 -21.26 3.58 -0.07
N LEU A 610 -20.08 3.77 -0.67
CA LEU A 610 -19.81 4.92 -1.55
C LEU A 610 -20.77 5.04 -2.75
N PRO A 611 -21.09 3.97 -3.51
CA PRO A 611 -22.13 4.05 -4.52
C PRO A 611 -23.52 4.31 -3.97
N ILE A 612 -23.90 3.66 -2.87
CA ILE A 612 -25.22 3.86 -2.26
C ILE A 612 -25.37 5.28 -1.72
N TYR A 613 -24.35 5.82 -1.07
CA TYR A 613 -24.27 7.18 -0.61
C TYR A 613 -24.45 8.17 -1.78
N THR A 614 -23.80 7.91 -2.90
CA THR A 614 -23.96 8.73 -4.12
C THR A 614 -25.40 8.71 -4.64
N LEU A 615 -26.03 7.53 -4.65
CA LEU A 615 -27.44 7.39 -5.01
C LEU A 615 -28.38 8.06 -3.98
N LEU A 616 -28.10 7.95 -2.68
CA LEU A 616 -28.86 8.63 -1.62
C LEU A 616 -28.78 10.16 -1.78
N LEU A 617 -27.62 10.69 -2.17
CA LEU A 617 -27.46 12.11 -2.42
C LEU A 617 -28.31 12.63 -3.57
N SER A 618 -28.67 11.77 -4.53
CA SER A 618 -29.63 12.13 -5.58
C SER A 618 -31.02 12.50 -5.02
N TYR A 619 -31.36 11.99 -3.82
CA TYR A 619 -32.57 12.31 -3.06
C TYR A 619 -32.37 13.28 -1.88
N SER A 620 -31.18 13.88 -1.75
CA SER A 620 -30.83 14.73 -0.60
C SER A 620 -31.63 16.04 -0.49
N GLN A 621 -32.52 16.34 -1.45
CA GLN A 621 -33.51 17.41 -1.30
C GLN A 621 -34.44 17.15 -0.10
N GLN A 622 -34.66 15.87 0.24
CA GLN A 622 -35.40 15.46 1.42
C GLN A 622 -34.52 15.58 2.69
N PRO A 623 -34.87 16.44 3.66
CA PRO A 623 -34.00 16.72 4.82
C PRO A 623 -33.63 15.48 5.63
N TYR A 624 -34.56 14.54 5.78
CA TYR A 624 -34.34 13.30 6.53
C TYR A 624 -33.39 12.35 5.78
N ILE A 625 -33.54 12.14 4.46
CA ILE A 625 -32.60 11.33 3.66
C ILE A 625 -31.19 11.90 3.77
N ARG A 626 -31.06 13.22 3.72
CA ARG A 626 -29.77 13.90 3.91
C ARG A 626 -29.17 13.63 5.29
N GLU A 627 -29.98 13.65 6.34
CA GLU A 627 -29.53 13.32 7.70
C GLU A 627 -29.07 11.86 7.82
N PHE A 628 -29.83 10.91 7.24
CA PHE A 628 -29.44 9.49 7.19
C PHE A 628 -28.14 9.28 6.41
N ALA A 629 -28.02 9.89 5.23
CA ALA A 629 -26.82 9.81 4.42
C ALA A 629 -25.59 10.33 5.20
N HIS A 630 -25.75 11.42 5.96
CA HIS A 630 -24.68 11.93 6.82
C HIS A 630 -24.31 10.95 7.93
N LYS A 631 -25.30 10.44 8.69
CA LYS A 631 -25.08 9.48 9.79
C LYS A 631 -24.42 8.19 9.29
N LEU A 632 -24.87 7.65 8.16
CA LEU A 632 -24.26 6.48 7.53
C LEU A 632 -22.83 6.76 7.11
N SER A 633 -22.57 7.86 6.40
CA SER A 633 -21.21 8.20 5.97
C SER A 633 -20.24 8.37 7.14
N LEU A 634 -20.71 8.96 8.26
CA LEU A 634 -19.91 9.12 9.46
C LEU A 634 -19.66 7.79 10.17
N GLY A 635 -20.69 6.96 10.31
CA GLY A 635 -20.55 5.64 10.95
C GLY A 635 -19.60 4.73 10.17
N TYR A 636 -19.71 4.71 8.84
CA TYR A 636 -18.80 3.98 7.97
C TYR A 636 -17.37 4.53 8.02
N LEU A 637 -17.20 5.85 8.05
CA LEU A 637 -15.87 6.45 8.22
C LEU A 637 -15.22 6.04 9.56
N ILE A 638 -15.99 6.10 10.66
CA ILE A 638 -15.50 5.68 11.98
C ILE A 638 -15.11 4.21 11.96
N PHE A 639 -15.98 3.33 11.41
CA PHE A 639 -15.67 1.92 11.27
C PHE A 639 -14.39 1.71 10.45
N ALA A 640 -14.28 2.37 9.30
CA ALA A 640 -13.15 2.24 8.39
C ALA A 640 -11.82 2.71 9.03
N LEU A 641 -11.84 3.80 9.80
CA LEU A 641 -10.68 4.28 10.55
C LEU A 641 -10.24 3.29 11.65
N LEU A 642 -11.21 2.64 12.33
CA LEU A 642 -10.92 1.64 13.35
C LEU A 642 -10.45 0.32 12.73
N ASN A 643 -11.08 -0.12 11.63
CA ASN A 643 -10.79 -1.40 10.99
C ASN A 643 -9.47 -1.40 10.22
N THR A 644 -9.08 -0.26 9.64
CA THR A 644 -7.71 -0.07 9.08
C THR A 644 -6.62 -0.01 10.16
N ARG A 645 -7.02 -0.10 11.45
CA ARG A 645 -6.15 -0.09 12.63
C ARG A 645 -5.21 1.12 12.70
N GLY A 646 -5.51 2.21 11.97
CA GLY A 646 -4.70 3.43 11.83
C GLY A 646 -3.34 3.26 11.15
N VAL A 647 -2.71 2.10 11.34
CA VAL A 647 -1.34 1.78 10.93
C VAL A 647 -1.13 1.92 9.43
N TYR A 648 -2.06 1.44 8.59
CA TYR A 648 -1.95 1.55 7.13
C TYR A 648 -1.99 3.00 6.62
N LEU A 649 -2.68 3.89 7.32
CA LEU A 649 -2.83 5.30 6.92
C LEU A 649 -1.76 6.20 7.54
N CYS A 650 -1.25 5.79 8.70
CA CYS A 650 -0.22 6.50 9.43
C CYS A 650 1.19 6.12 8.96
N PHE A 651 1.41 4.96 8.33
CA PHE A 651 2.75 4.58 7.88
C PHE A 651 3.50 5.60 7.01
N PRO A 652 2.85 6.31 6.07
CA PRO A 652 3.49 7.45 5.44
C PRO A 652 3.98 8.44 6.50
N ILE A 653 3.13 8.88 7.41
CA ILE A 653 3.45 9.81 8.52
C ILE A 653 4.52 9.24 9.48
N LEU A 654 4.53 7.94 9.73
CA LEU A 654 5.45 7.27 10.65
C LEU A 654 6.82 7.02 10.01
N ALA A 655 6.84 6.64 8.73
CA ALA A 655 8.04 6.68 7.90
C ALA A 655 8.64 8.10 7.91
N LEU A 656 7.79 9.11 8.14
CA LEU A 656 8.24 10.47 8.21
C LEU A 656 9.01 10.85 9.51
N ILE A 657 8.99 10.02 10.55
CA ILE A 657 9.57 10.32 11.88
C ILE A 657 10.98 9.69 12.06
N GLY A 658 11.49 8.96 11.07
CA GLY A 658 12.86 8.42 11.02
C GLY A 658 13.03 6.99 11.59
N ARG A 659 14.09 6.30 11.14
CA ARG A 659 14.32 4.85 11.37
C ARG A 659 14.44 4.42 12.85
N ALA A 660 14.84 5.30 13.76
CA ALA A 660 14.94 4.96 15.18
C ALA A 660 13.56 4.90 15.86
N PHE A 661 12.62 5.74 15.42
CA PHE A 661 11.23 5.70 15.88
C PHE A 661 10.46 4.53 15.24
N GLU A 662 10.89 4.14 14.04
CA GLU A 662 10.36 3.02 13.26
C GLU A 662 10.42 1.68 13.99
N TYR A 663 11.58 1.28 14.54
CA TYR A 663 11.70 0.00 15.22
C TYR A 663 10.85 -0.07 16.49
N ASN A 664 10.84 1.01 17.27
CA ASN A 664 10.05 1.08 18.51
C ASN A 664 8.54 1.07 18.22
N ILE A 665 8.10 1.81 17.20
CA ILE A 665 6.70 1.78 16.76
C ILE A 665 6.34 0.45 16.14
N HIS A 666 7.22 -0.14 15.34
CA HIS A 666 6.99 -1.46 14.75
C HIS A 666 6.83 -2.51 15.84
N GLU A 667 7.74 -2.55 16.82
CA GLU A 667 7.66 -3.49 17.92
C GLU A 667 6.40 -3.24 18.76
N LEU A 668 6.04 -1.98 19.01
CA LEU A 668 4.78 -1.63 19.67
C LEU A 668 3.56 -2.10 18.86
N ILE A 669 3.53 -1.87 17.54
CA ILE A 669 2.45 -2.30 16.65
C ILE A 669 2.39 -3.82 16.59
N ARG A 670 3.54 -4.50 16.49
CA ARG A 670 3.65 -5.95 16.49
C ARG A 670 3.09 -6.51 17.79
N GLN A 671 3.51 -5.96 18.94
CA GLN A 671 3.01 -6.33 20.26
C GLN A 671 1.50 -6.07 20.39
N LEU A 672 1.00 -4.93 19.93
CA LEU A 672 -0.42 -4.60 19.91
C LEU A 672 -1.22 -5.57 19.03
N PHE A 673 -0.71 -5.92 17.84
CA PHE A 673 -1.41 -6.80 16.89
C PHE A 673 -1.28 -8.28 17.23
N SER A 674 -0.22 -8.69 17.93
CA SER A 674 -0.10 -10.03 18.49
C SER A 674 -0.88 -10.19 19.80
N ASN A 675 -1.31 -9.08 20.42
CA ASN A 675 -2.09 -9.14 21.64
C ASN A 675 -3.53 -9.60 21.33
N GLU A 676 -3.87 -10.81 21.75
CA GLU A 676 -5.19 -11.39 21.54
C GLU A 676 -6.32 -10.54 22.16
N SER A 677 -6.07 -9.90 23.31
CA SER A 677 -7.04 -9.03 23.96
C SER A 677 -7.31 -7.78 23.11
N TYR A 678 -6.28 -7.17 22.52
CA TYR A 678 -6.46 -6.06 21.60
C TYR A 678 -7.28 -6.47 20.37
N TYR A 679 -6.95 -7.62 19.76
CA TYR A 679 -7.70 -8.17 18.64
C TYR A 679 -9.18 -8.39 18.98
N TYR A 680 -9.46 -9.01 20.13
CA TYR A 680 -10.81 -9.27 20.61
C TYR A 680 -11.60 -7.99 20.92
N ILE A 681 -10.98 -7.02 21.62
CA ILE A 681 -11.60 -5.72 21.94
C ILE A 681 -11.90 -4.96 20.65
N SER A 682 -10.94 -4.89 19.72
CA SER A 682 -11.10 -4.23 18.43
C SER A 682 -12.29 -4.81 17.65
N ASN A 683 -12.35 -6.13 17.50
CA ASN A 683 -13.44 -6.80 16.78
C ASN A 683 -14.79 -6.64 17.48
N THR A 684 -14.82 -6.62 18.82
CA THR A 684 -16.03 -6.35 19.60
C THR A 684 -16.54 -4.93 19.37
N VAL A 685 -15.65 -3.93 19.38
CA VAL A 685 -15.99 -2.53 19.07
C VAL A 685 -16.52 -2.42 17.64
N LEU A 686 -15.84 -3.03 16.67
CA LEU A 686 -16.29 -3.05 15.28
C LEU A 686 -17.65 -3.74 15.14
N PHE A 687 -17.89 -4.84 15.85
CA PHE A 687 -19.19 -5.51 15.87
C PHE A 687 -20.30 -4.61 16.42
N ILE A 688 -20.09 -3.92 17.55
CA ILE A 688 -21.06 -2.98 18.12
C ILE A 688 -21.38 -1.86 17.13
N LEU A 689 -20.37 -1.33 16.43
CA LEU A 689 -20.58 -0.33 15.39
C LEU A 689 -21.35 -0.89 14.19
N GLY A 690 -21.02 -2.11 13.76
CA GLY A 690 -21.74 -2.84 12.71
C GLY A 690 -23.22 -3.04 13.04
N VAL A 691 -23.55 -3.43 14.27
CA VAL A 691 -24.95 -3.55 14.74
C VAL A 691 -25.67 -2.20 14.72
N LYS A 692 -25.00 -1.12 15.13
CA LYS A 692 -25.59 0.24 15.04
C LYS A 692 -25.85 0.66 13.59
N MET A 693 -24.93 0.37 12.67
CA MET A 693 -25.12 0.65 11.25
C MET A 693 -26.25 -0.19 10.65
N PHE A 694 -26.31 -1.46 11.00
CA PHE A 694 -27.39 -2.37 10.63
C PHE A 694 -28.77 -1.82 11.04
N ALA A 695 -28.91 -1.33 12.28
CA ALA A 695 -30.16 -0.72 12.74
C ALA A 695 -30.51 0.56 11.95
N LEU A 696 -29.51 1.40 11.63
CA LEU A 696 -29.70 2.63 10.87
C LEU A 696 -30.12 2.35 9.41
N GLU A 697 -29.55 1.32 8.81
CA GLU A 697 -29.84 0.84 7.46
C GLU A 697 -31.24 0.23 7.35
N ILE A 698 -31.67 -0.57 8.34
CA ILE A 698 -33.07 -1.05 8.42
C ILE A 698 -34.03 0.13 8.50
N LEU A 699 -33.76 1.10 9.37
CA LEU A 699 -34.62 2.27 9.50
C LEU A 699 -34.70 3.07 8.18
N LEU A 700 -33.57 3.24 7.49
CA LEU A 700 -33.54 3.87 6.18
C LEU A 700 -34.35 3.06 5.15
N LEU A 701 -34.22 1.74 5.12
CA LEU A 701 -34.98 0.86 4.24
C LEU A 701 -36.49 1.02 4.47
N LEU A 702 -36.94 1.01 5.73
CA LEU A 702 -38.34 1.22 6.08
C LEU A 702 -38.86 2.59 5.60
N ILE A 703 -38.05 3.65 5.75
CA ILE A 703 -38.40 5.00 5.27
C ILE A 703 -38.52 5.03 3.73
N LEU A 704 -37.61 4.38 3.02
CA LEU A 704 -37.62 4.33 1.55
C LEU A 704 -38.85 3.59 1.01
N LEU A 705 -39.25 2.51 1.69
CA LEU A 705 -40.39 1.67 1.29
C LEU A 705 -41.76 2.27 1.69
N SER A 706 -41.84 3.00 2.79
CA SER A 706 -43.09 3.59 3.30
C SER A 706 -43.50 4.90 2.61
N TYR A 707 -42.66 5.47 1.75
CA TYR A 707 -42.80 6.87 1.30
C TYR A 707 -44.11 7.20 0.55
N ASN A 708 -44.70 6.24 -0.16
CA ASN A 708 -45.98 6.49 -0.83
C ASN A 708 -47.13 6.75 0.16
N ASN A 709 -46.95 6.46 1.46
CA ASN A 709 -47.92 6.68 2.55
C ASN A 709 -47.44 7.69 3.62
N LEU A 710 -46.33 8.42 3.40
CA LEU A 710 -45.63 9.18 4.46
C LEU A 710 -46.23 10.54 4.82
N SER A 711 -47.27 11.02 4.10
CA SER A 711 -48.07 12.16 4.58
C SER A 711 -48.59 11.91 6.00
N THR A 712 -48.96 10.66 6.28
CA THR A 712 -49.42 10.18 7.60
C THR A 712 -48.31 10.15 8.65
N PHE A 713 -47.07 9.80 8.28
CA PHE A 713 -45.95 9.70 9.23
C PHE A 713 -45.35 11.08 9.58
N SER A 714 -45.30 12.00 8.62
CA SER A 714 -44.91 13.39 8.88
C SER A 714 -45.85 14.08 9.88
N ARG A 715 -47.13 13.71 9.84
CA ARG A 715 -48.15 14.16 10.79
C ARG A 715 -47.87 13.61 12.19
N LEU A 716 -47.54 12.32 12.35
CA LEU A 716 -47.20 11.71 13.64
C LEU A 716 -45.91 12.29 14.27
N LEU A 717 -44.87 12.57 13.47
CA LEU A 717 -43.64 13.20 13.97
C LEU A 717 -43.86 14.66 14.37
N ASN A 718 -44.69 15.41 13.62
CA ASN A 718 -45.05 16.78 13.96
C ASN A 718 -45.97 16.83 15.19
N GLU A 719 -46.88 15.89 15.37
CA GLU A 719 -47.69 15.75 16.58
C GLU A 719 -46.80 15.46 17.80
N LYS A 720 -45.80 14.57 17.69
CA LYS A 720 -44.88 14.28 18.80
C LYS A 720 -44.00 15.48 19.19
N ASN A 721 -43.50 16.23 18.19
CA ASN A 721 -42.72 17.46 18.43
C ASN A 721 -43.60 18.64 18.90
N GLY A 722 -44.88 18.64 18.55
CA GLY A 722 -45.87 19.57 19.09
C GLY A 722 -46.09 19.33 20.59
N VAL A 723 -46.30 18.07 20.98
CA VAL A 723 -46.48 17.66 22.38
C VAL A 723 -45.25 17.97 23.24
N ASP A 724 -44.03 17.75 22.74
CA ASP A 724 -42.80 18.08 23.49
C ASP A 724 -42.53 19.59 23.60
N LYS A 725 -43.04 20.41 22.67
CA LYS A 725 -42.98 21.88 22.80
C LYS A 725 -44.04 22.42 23.74
N GLU A 726 -45.20 21.78 23.81
CA GLU A 726 -46.27 22.14 24.74
C GLU A 726 -45.91 21.76 26.17
N LYS A 727 -45.30 20.58 26.39
CA LYS A 727 -44.72 20.16 27.68
C LYS A 727 -43.49 20.94 28.14
N LYS A 728 -42.84 21.68 27.26
CA LYS A 728 -41.75 22.62 27.62
C LYS A 728 -42.24 24.06 27.82
N ARG A 729 -43.50 24.34 27.47
CA ARG A 729 -44.17 25.63 27.69
C ARG A 729 -45.03 25.61 28.96
N GLN A 730 -45.60 24.45 29.30
CA GLN A 730 -46.05 24.11 30.66
C GLN A 730 -44.84 23.83 31.55
#